data_AF-A0A3S4P176-F1
#
_entry.id   AF-A0A3S4P176-F1
#
_cell.length_a   1.000
_cell.length_b   1.000
_cell.length_c   1.000
_cell.angle_alpha   90.00
_cell.angle_beta   90.00
_cell.angle_gamma   90.00
#
_symmetry.space_group_name_H-M   'P 1'
#
loop_
_entity.id
_entity.type
_entity.pdbx_description
1 polymer ?
#
loop_
_entity_poly.entity_id
_entity_poly.type
_entity_poly.pdbx_seq_one_letter_code
_entity_poly.pdbx_strand_id
1 'polypeptide(L)'
;MHKDINEGRREASSSSQNLQGRRRLLALLEETEVVGQLEGFNTVKEQLMSDESRRCVISIIGMGGLGKTTLAKKVYHDVKHDFDSHAFVYLSEQFGIKDVLMRILKCVMGLSQEEGEKLNKLNEDELGMMLRAQLRERRYLLVIDDIWSTQAWDTLKLILPDGMNKSRVMLTTRIKDVALHADPSSHPHEMRLLNDDEGWELFIKKIFPEGDPSTACPAELEETGRKILAKCRGLPLAILVLGGLLSRKDNTFSAWSKVLESVSRLLTESSDQCRDILVLSYSDLPYYLKPCFLYLGLFPEDREIDSWRLIILGDLLIQEAQLLHGVHDQFEWIKTELNRMQCFLKDADSRQKEDEGVRNWVAEIINASYAAEDVIDIFIYSQRRRRGFVGRVKRYIFILSELRTRHKVAKKIERMRLKISDITRSRETYGIRDINEGRQEASSSSQSLQERRRLLALLEETEVVGQREGFNTVKEQLMSDESRRCVISIMGMGGLEKLNEDELGMMLRDHLREKRYLLVIDDMWSTQAWDTLKLVLPDGMNKSRVMLTTRIKDVALHADPSSHPHEMRLLNDDEGWELFMKKIFPERDPSTACPAELEETGRKILTKCGGLPLAILVLGGLLSKKVKTFSAWSKVLESVNMHLTESSDQCRDILALSYWDLPYNLKPCFLYLGLFPEDHEIYSDRLINMWIAEGFIPQKDNSIVEGVAEDYLEELVGRSMIQAASKQANGSIGSCRIHDLLRDLSISEATQNNFFTLHNDNGTSSSSTSVRRLALYDNIDGYNKHINGSISTLRSILWFAEYKGNWPRLLIPSGKLLRVFHASSAGILREATKEGEFSNLRYLRISTFASTKSLSSFIGNLSNLQTLEISLDCSLPNAIWNLEELRHLRASYVSFVGHQRLNNLRNLQSLWLRAGSWINNDLGKLTNLRDLTIRGDISSYHKALSESVKKLCNLQVLNLLQGHSIPPFMPFAHHLCLYRMVLDGRIEKLPVLPPNLAKLTLFKSKLQQDVISTLEKLPHLKYLTLWWNSYDSKKMFCSSGGFPRLEELDLHDLPLEEWIVEEGAMPSLKSVELMKMPNLKTLPEQIRVLSKWI
;
A
#
# COMPACT_ATOMS: atom_id res chain seq x y z
N MET A 1 -12.78 -54.71 -1.02
CA MET A 1 -11.33 -54.49 -0.85
C MET A 1 -10.63 -54.76 -2.17
N HIS A 2 -10.37 -53.72 -2.97
CA HIS A 2 -9.43 -53.62 -4.11
C HIS A 2 -9.86 -52.48 -5.05
N LYS A 3 -9.95 -51.24 -4.54
CA LYS A 3 -10.09 -50.07 -5.42
C LYS A 3 -9.41 -48.77 -4.93
N ASP A 4 -8.99 -48.69 -3.67
CA ASP A 4 -8.46 -47.43 -3.10
C ASP A 4 -6.93 -47.30 -3.05
N ILE A 5 -6.16 -48.08 -3.84
CA ILE A 5 -4.68 -48.01 -3.86
C ILE A 5 -4.12 -47.27 -5.10
N ASN A 6 -4.96 -46.98 -6.11
CA ASN A 6 -4.47 -46.40 -7.38
C ASN A 6 -4.56 -44.86 -7.50
N GLU A 7 -5.24 -44.16 -6.58
CA GLU A 7 -5.28 -42.68 -6.62
C GLU A 7 -4.07 -42.03 -5.91
N GLY A 8 -3.54 -42.65 -4.85
CA GLY A 8 -2.34 -42.15 -4.16
C GLY A 8 -1.03 -42.24 -4.96
N ARG A 9 -0.98 -43.03 -6.05
CA ARG A 9 0.20 -43.13 -6.93
C ARG A 9 0.29 -42.04 -8.00
N ARG A 10 -0.83 -41.37 -8.33
CA ARG A 10 -0.83 -40.28 -9.34
C ARG A 10 -0.45 -38.92 -8.77
N GLU A 11 -0.66 -38.69 -7.48
CA GLU A 11 -0.21 -37.46 -6.79
C GLU A 11 1.27 -37.53 -6.36
N ALA A 12 1.79 -38.74 -6.10
CA ALA A 12 3.22 -38.94 -5.86
C ALA A 12 4.07 -38.81 -7.16
N SER A 13 3.49 -39.08 -8.33
CA SER A 13 4.19 -38.91 -9.63
C SER A 13 4.28 -37.44 -10.08
N SER A 14 3.32 -36.58 -9.70
CA SER A 14 3.37 -35.15 -10.05
C SER A 14 4.34 -34.36 -9.16
N SER A 15 4.44 -34.74 -7.88
CA SER A 15 5.40 -34.16 -6.93
C SER A 15 6.84 -34.58 -7.22
N SER A 16 7.08 -35.81 -7.68
CA SER A 16 8.39 -36.29 -8.15
C SER A 16 8.80 -35.70 -9.50
N GLN A 17 7.86 -35.49 -10.44
CA GLN A 17 8.14 -34.73 -11.68
C GLN A 17 8.49 -33.26 -11.42
N ASN A 18 7.87 -32.62 -10.43
CA ASN A 18 8.23 -31.26 -10.00
C ASN A 18 9.61 -31.19 -9.32
N LEU A 19 10.01 -32.25 -8.59
CA LEU A 19 11.35 -32.34 -7.99
C LEU A 19 12.43 -32.64 -9.04
N GLN A 20 12.13 -33.45 -10.04
CA GLN A 20 13.04 -33.78 -11.15
C GLN A 20 13.19 -32.61 -12.13
N GLY A 21 12.11 -31.83 -12.35
CA GLY A 21 12.13 -30.54 -13.03
C GLY A 21 12.96 -29.49 -12.28
N ARG A 22 12.86 -29.42 -10.94
CA ARG A 22 13.71 -28.57 -10.09
C ARG A 22 15.18 -29.01 -10.09
N ARG A 23 15.47 -30.32 -10.09
CA ARG A 23 16.86 -30.84 -10.22
C ARG A 23 17.45 -30.55 -11.60
N ARG A 24 16.67 -30.64 -12.68
CA ARG A 24 17.09 -30.20 -14.03
C ARG A 24 17.33 -28.69 -14.11
N LEU A 25 16.50 -27.87 -13.43
CA LEU A 25 16.71 -26.43 -13.36
C LEU A 25 17.95 -26.05 -12.54
N LEU A 26 18.25 -26.79 -11.47
CA LEU A 26 19.43 -26.62 -10.63
C LEU A 26 20.72 -27.07 -11.33
N ALA A 27 20.68 -28.14 -12.13
CA ALA A 27 21.82 -28.57 -12.96
C ALA A 27 22.14 -27.61 -14.12
N LEU A 28 21.14 -26.85 -14.61
CA LEU A 28 21.33 -25.80 -15.62
C LEU A 28 21.95 -24.51 -15.05
N LEU A 29 22.05 -24.37 -13.72
CA LEU A 29 22.62 -23.19 -13.06
C LEU A 29 24.12 -23.34 -12.74
N GLU A 30 24.72 -24.50 -12.99
CA GLU A 30 26.17 -24.75 -12.90
C GLU A 30 26.82 -24.84 -14.30
N GLU A 31 26.53 -23.91 -15.22
CA GLU A 31 27.31 -23.80 -16.47
C GLU A 31 28.65 -23.10 -16.20
N THR A 32 29.64 -23.82 -15.65
CA THR A 32 31.07 -23.39 -15.62
C THR A 32 32.01 -24.33 -16.36
N GLU A 33 31.48 -25.32 -17.09
CA GLU A 33 32.31 -26.12 -18.00
C GLU A 33 32.58 -25.37 -19.30
N VAL A 34 33.85 -25.22 -19.65
CA VAL A 34 34.30 -24.56 -20.88
C VAL A 34 34.90 -25.62 -21.78
N VAL A 35 34.19 -25.93 -22.88
CA VAL A 35 34.60 -26.91 -23.89
C VAL A 35 35.61 -26.26 -24.86
N GLY A 36 36.70 -26.96 -25.19
CA GLY A 36 37.62 -26.57 -26.27
C GLY A 36 38.51 -25.34 -26.05
N GLN A 37 38.52 -24.72 -24.87
CA GLN A 37 39.32 -23.50 -24.58
C GLN A 37 40.34 -23.71 -23.46
N LEU A 38 40.82 -24.94 -23.25
CA LEU A 38 41.78 -25.23 -22.17
C LEU A 38 43.12 -24.51 -22.37
N GLU A 39 43.60 -24.43 -23.60
CA GLU A 39 44.83 -23.70 -23.95
C GLU A 39 44.68 -22.19 -23.70
N GLY A 40 43.54 -21.60 -24.08
CA GLY A 40 43.24 -20.20 -23.79
C GLY A 40 43.12 -19.92 -22.30
N PHE A 41 42.49 -20.83 -21.54
CA PHE A 41 42.45 -20.77 -20.08
C PHE A 41 43.85 -20.77 -19.47
N ASN A 42 44.72 -21.70 -19.89
CA ASN A 42 46.09 -21.78 -19.40
C ASN A 42 46.91 -20.52 -19.77
N THR A 43 46.78 -20.03 -21.01
CA THR A 43 47.49 -18.85 -21.49
C THR A 43 47.13 -17.60 -20.69
N VAL A 44 45.82 -17.33 -20.52
CA VAL A 44 45.34 -16.16 -19.75
C VAL A 44 45.74 -16.31 -18.28
N LYS A 45 45.69 -17.53 -17.72
CA LYS A 45 46.15 -17.82 -16.36
C LYS A 45 47.64 -17.54 -16.18
N GLU A 46 48.49 -18.01 -17.09
CA GLU A 46 49.94 -17.76 -17.06
C GLU A 46 50.25 -16.25 -17.14
N GLN A 47 49.55 -15.51 -18.00
CA GLN A 47 49.70 -14.06 -18.10
C GLN A 47 49.32 -13.34 -16.79
N LEU A 48 48.22 -13.74 -16.15
CA LEU A 48 47.79 -13.20 -14.86
C LEU A 48 48.79 -13.52 -13.74
N MET A 49 49.39 -14.70 -13.77
CA MET A 49 50.33 -15.19 -12.75
C MET A 49 51.80 -14.84 -13.02
N SER A 50 52.09 -14.07 -14.07
CA SER A 50 53.43 -13.61 -14.41
C SER A 50 54.11 -12.81 -13.28
N ASP A 51 55.45 -12.79 -13.26
CA ASP A 51 56.24 -12.09 -12.24
C ASP A 51 56.41 -10.58 -12.49
N GLU A 52 55.77 -10.02 -13.53
CA GLU A 52 55.85 -8.59 -13.84
C GLU A 52 55.36 -7.71 -12.68
N SER A 53 56.24 -6.85 -12.17
CA SER A 53 55.98 -6.01 -11.00
C SER A 53 54.96 -4.91 -11.31
N ARG A 54 55.02 -4.31 -12.50
CA ARG A 54 54.06 -3.30 -12.95
C ARG A 54 52.64 -3.87 -13.03
N ARG A 55 51.65 -2.99 -13.03
CA ARG A 55 50.27 -3.38 -13.35
C ARG A 55 50.15 -3.72 -14.84
N CYS A 56 49.73 -4.95 -15.13
CA CYS A 56 49.50 -5.44 -16.49
C CYS A 56 48.01 -5.51 -16.82
N VAL A 57 47.66 -5.29 -18.09
CA VAL A 57 46.30 -5.49 -18.60
C VAL A 57 46.25 -6.69 -19.54
N ILE A 58 45.44 -7.68 -19.17
CA ILE A 58 45.23 -8.91 -19.95
C ILE A 58 43.90 -8.77 -20.68
N SER A 59 43.94 -8.75 -22.01
CA SER A 59 42.77 -8.51 -22.84
C SER A 59 42.33 -9.79 -23.55
N ILE A 60 41.06 -10.17 -23.43
CA ILE A 60 40.45 -11.25 -24.21
C ILE A 60 39.61 -10.62 -25.34
N ILE A 61 39.97 -10.91 -26.59
CA ILE A 61 39.33 -10.32 -27.77
C ILE A 61 38.64 -11.36 -28.65
N GLY A 62 37.59 -10.92 -29.35
CA GLY A 62 36.86 -11.76 -30.30
C GLY A 62 35.44 -11.26 -30.56
N MET A 63 34.82 -11.77 -31.63
CA MET A 63 33.43 -11.44 -31.99
C MET A 63 32.41 -11.82 -30.89
N GLY A 64 31.20 -11.26 -30.98
CA GLY A 64 30.10 -11.59 -30.07
C GLY A 64 29.76 -13.09 -30.11
N GLY A 65 29.41 -13.67 -28.96
CA GLY A 65 28.99 -15.08 -28.88
C GLY A 65 30.11 -16.13 -28.86
N LEU A 66 31.39 -15.73 -28.83
CA LEU A 66 32.54 -16.65 -28.70
C LEU A 66 32.79 -17.18 -27.28
N GLY A 67 32.14 -16.63 -26.26
CA GLY A 67 32.35 -17.03 -24.87
C GLY A 67 33.47 -16.30 -24.12
N LYS A 68 33.83 -15.07 -24.54
CA LYS A 68 34.82 -14.22 -23.86
C LYS A 68 34.56 -14.08 -22.35
N THR A 69 33.36 -13.65 -22.00
CA THR A 69 32.89 -13.54 -20.61
C THR A 69 32.95 -14.88 -19.87
N THR A 70 32.65 -15.99 -20.56
CA THR A 70 32.70 -17.34 -19.97
C THR A 70 34.13 -17.76 -19.63
N LEU A 71 35.08 -17.51 -20.54
CA LEU A 71 36.50 -17.74 -20.29
C LEU A 71 37.02 -16.85 -19.16
N ALA A 72 36.71 -15.54 -19.21
CA ALA A 72 37.09 -14.58 -18.17
C ALA A 72 36.56 -14.98 -16.79
N LYS A 73 35.29 -15.41 -16.70
CA LYS A 73 34.69 -15.91 -15.45
C LYS A 73 35.41 -17.16 -14.94
N LYS A 74 35.69 -18.14 -15.81
CA LYS A 74 36.37 -19.38 -15.41
C LYS A 74 37.77 -19.09 -14.87
N VAL A 75 38.55 -18.27 -15.58
CA VAL A 75 39.89 -17.87 -15.13
C VAL A 75 39.82 -17.08 -13.82
N TYR A 76 38.92 -16.09 -13.72
CA TYR A 76 38.75 -15.30 -12.50
C TYR A 76 38.45 -16.17 -11.28
N HIS A 77 37.53 -17.14 -11.39
CA HIS A 77 37.20 -18.01 -10.26
C HIS A 77 38.37 -18.88 -9.82
N ASP A 78 39.25 -19.27 -10.75
CA ASP A 78 40.41 -20.10 -10.50
C ASP A 78 41.54 -19.34 -9.80
N VAL A 79 41.78 -18.06 -10.15
CA VAL A 79 42.94 -17.30 -9.64
C VAL A 79 42.61 -16.19 -8.64
N LYS A 80 41.33 -15.83 -8.43
CA LYS A 80 40.95 -14.67 -7.57
C LYS A 80 41.53 -14.73 -6.15
N HIS A 81 41.74 -15.93 -5.61
CA HIS A 81 42.25 -16.14 -4.27
C HIS A 81 43.75 -15.82 -4.12
N ASP A 82 44.49 -15.68 -5.22
CA ASP A 82 45.91 -15.29 -5.23
C ASP A 82 46.12 -13.76 -5.16
N PHE A 83 45.04 -12.99 -5.08
CA PHE A 83 45.02 -11.53 -5.03
C PHE A 83 44.35 -11.03 -3.74
N ASP A 84 44.92 -10.01 -3.10
CA ASP A 84 44.40 -9.40 -1.85
C ASP A 84 43.05 -8.69 -2.04
N SER A 85 42.74 -8.32 -3.27
CA SER A 85 41.52 -7.59 -3.63
C SER A 85 41.10 -7.96 -5.03
N HIS A 86 39.83 -8.32 -5.22
CA HIS A 86 39.37 -8.75 -6.52
C HIS A 86 37.92 -8.33 -6.79
N ALA A 87 37.60 -8.03 -8.06
CA ALA A 87 36.24 -7.73 -8.46
C ALA A 87 35.99 -8.17 -9.91
N PHE A 88 34.74 -8.50 -10.21
CA PHE A 88 34.24 -8.73 -11.56
C PHE A 88 33.08 -7.77 -11.82
N VAL A 89 33.20 -6.91 -12.84
CA VAL A 89 32.19 -5.91 -13.21
C VAL A 89 31.93 -5.91 -14.71
N TYR A 90 30.72 -5.51 -15.09
CA TYR A 90 30.29 -5.41 -16.50
C TYR A 90 30.13 -3.93 -16.86
N LEU A 91 30.53 -3.55 -18.08
CA LEU A 91 30.34 -2.21 -18.66
C LEU A 91 29.33 -2.27 -19.81
N SER A 92 28.31 -1.43 -19.72
CA SER A 92 27.40 -1.15 -20.84
C SER A 92 28.04 -0.14 -21.81
N GLU A 93 27.54 -0.08 -23.05
CA GLU A 93 27.96 0.91 -24.05
C GLU A 93 27.78 2.36 -23.55
N GLN A 94 26.69 2.61 -22.81
CA GLN A 94 26.44 3.83 -22.04
C GLN A 94 26.60 3.52 -20.55
N PHE A 95 27.76 3.79 -19.96
CA PHE A 95 28.01 3.54 -18.53
C PHE A 95 28.24 4.85 -17.76
N GLY A 96 27.70 4.91 -16.53
CA GLY A 96 28.06 5.93 -15.55
C GLY A 96 29.26 5.45 -14.72
N ILE A 97 30.35 6.25 -14.68
CA ILE A 97 31.57 5.87 -13.97
C ILE A 97 31.31 5.65 -12.47
N LYS A 98 30.41 6.45 -11.87
CA LYS A 98 29.96 6.28 -10.48
C LYS A 98 29.51 4.85 -10.16
N ASP A 99 28.65 4.28 -11.01
CA ASP A 99 28.08 2.94 -10.79
C ASP A 99 29.14 1.85 -10.89
N VAL A 100 30.09 2.00 -11.81
CA VAL A 100 31.22 1.09 -11.98
C VAL A 100 32.12 1.13 -10.75
N LEU A 101 32.49 2.32 -10.27
CA LEU A 101 33.32 2.49 -9.07
C LEU A 101 32.66 1.89 -7.83
N MET A 102 31.36 2.13 -7.66
CA MET A 102 30.61 1.56 -6.55
C MET A 102 30.56 0.04 -6.58
N ARG A 103 30.38 -0.57 -7.76
CA ARG A 103 30.40 -2.04 -7.91
C ARG A 103 31.77 -2.62 -7.58
N ILE A 104 32.84 -1.98 -8.02
CA ILE A 104 34.20 -2.40 -7.69
C ILE A 104 34.45 -2.27 -6.19
N LEU A 105 34.12 -1.13 -5.57
CA LEU A 105 34.30 -0.88 -4.14
C LEU A 105 33.54 -1.89 -3.27
N LYS A 106 32.29 -2.21 -3.62
CA LYS A 106 31.51 -3.23 -2.91
C LYS A 106 32.21 -4.59 -2.88
N CYS A 107 32.77 -5.02 -4.01
CA CYS A 107 33.52 -6.28 -4.11
C CYS A 107 34.84 -6.23 -3.33
N VAL A 108 35.63 -5.17 -3.51
CA VAL A 108 36.97 -5.04 -2.90
C VAL A 108 36.91 -4.87 -1.38
N MET A 109 35.89 -4.19 -0.88
CA MET A 109 35.72 -3.92 0.55
C MET A 109 34.84 -4.95 1.27
N GLY A 110 34.22 -5.90 0.55
CA GLY A 110 33.34 -6.92 1.13
C GLY A 110 32.09 -6.34 1.82
N LEU A 111 31.58 -5.21 1.33
CA LEU A 111 30.55 -4.44 2.02
C LEU A 111 29.19 -5.13 1.93
N SER A 112 28.51 -5.19 3.08
CA SER A 112 27.10 -5.57 3.15
C SER A 112 26.20 -4.58 2.40
N GLN A 113 24.94 -4.97 2.17
CA GLN A 113 23.98 -4.10 1.47
C GLN A 113 23.79 -2.75 2.18
N GLU A 114 23.82 -2.73 3.52
CA GLU A 114 23.73 -1.53 4.35
C GLU A 114 24.97 -0.63 4.27
N GLU A 115 26.17 -1.21 4.22
CA GLU A 115 27.41 -0.43 4.13
C GLU A 115 27.63 0.15 2.74
N GLY A 116 27.14 -0.55 1.70
CA GLY A 116 27.13 -0.06 0.33
C GLY A 116 26.28 1.20 0.12
N GLU A 117 25.24 1.43 0.93
CA GLU A 117 24.41 2.65 0.85
C GLU A 117 25.17 3.91 1.29
N LYS A 118 26.20 3.78 2.13
CA LYS A 118 27.08 4.88 2.51
C LYS A 118 27.91 5.37 1.31
N LEU A 119 28.33 4.45 0.43
CA LEU A 119 29.07 4.78 -0.79
C LEU A 119 28.22 5.58 -1.81
N ASN A 120 26.91 5.37 -1.85
CA ASN A 120 26.02 6.04 -2.83
C ASN A 120 26.00 7.58 -2.67
N LYS A 121 26.32 8.08 -1.46
CA LYS A 121 26.33 9.51 -1.14
C LYS A 121 27.57 10.24 -1.69
N LEU A 122 28.64 9.50 -2.00
CA LEU A 122 29.89 10.06 -2.47
C LEU A 122 29.80 10.44 -3.95
N ASN A 123 30.52 11.49 -4.34
CA ASN A 123 30.66 11.85 -5.75
C ASN A 123 31.70 10.95 -6.47
N GLU A 124 31.83 11.11 -7.79
CA GLU A 124 32.70 10.27 -8.61
C GLU A 124 34.18 10.38 -8.20
N ASP A 125 34.63 11.59 -7.88
CA ASP A 125 36.01 11.86 -7.45
C ASP A 125 36.30 11.23 -6.08
N GLU A 126 35.37 11.34 -5.13
CA GLU A 126 35.46 10.74 -3.80
C GLU A 126 35.49 9.21 -3.88
N LEU A 127 34.62 8.60 -4.69
CA LEU A 127 34.62 7.16 -4.94
C LEU A 127 35.92 6.71 -5.62
N GLY A 128 36.41 7.49 -6.58
CA GLY A 128 37.69 7.25 -7.25
C GLY A 128 38.86 7.32 -6.26
N MET A 129 38.91 8.34 -5.41
CA MET A 129 39.93 8.48 -4.36
C MET A 129 39.88 7.33 -3.36
N MET A 130 38.68 6.92 -2.94
CA MET A 130 38.51 5.79 -2.04
C MET A 130 38.97 4.47 -2.67
N LEU A 131 38.55 4.19 -3.90
CA LEU A 131 38.98 2.98 -4.61
C LEU A 131 40.50 2.98 -4.75
N ARG A 132 41.08 4.10 -5.15
CA ARG A 132 42.54 4.24 -5.26
C ARG A 132 43.25 4.02 -3.94
N ALA A 133 42.70 4.51 -2.82
CA ALA A 133 43.27 4.28 -1.49
C ALA A 133 43.20 2.79 -1.09
N GLN A 134 42.10 2.10 -1.38
CA GLN A 134 41.95 0.66 -1.11
C GLN A 134 42.89 -0.20 -1.96
N LEU A 135 43.19 0.21 -3.18
CA LEU A 135 44.04 -0.53 -4.11
C LEU A 135 45.54 -0.21 -3.99
N ARG A 136 45.91 0.95 -3.41
CA ARG A 136 47.30 1.48 -3.46
C ARG A 136 48.35 0.53 -2.86
N GLU A 137 48.01 -0.17 -1.78
CA GLU A 137 48.94 -1.06 -1.06
C GLU A 137 48.61 -2.55 -1.21
N ARG A 138 47.60 -2.90 -2.00
CA ARG A 138 47.08 -4.28 -2.14
C ARG A 138 47.31 -4.82 -3.54
N ARG A 139 47.70 -6.09 -3.67
CA ARG A 139 47.79 -6.76 -4.97
C ARG A 139 46.38 -7.09 -5.44
N TYR A 140 45.92 -6.46 -6.51
CA TYR A 140 44.53 -6.58 -6.95
C TYR A 140 44.33 -7.23 -8.31
N LEU A 141 43.17 -7.86 -8.51
CA LEU A 141 42.66 -8.37 -9.78
C LEU A 141 41.28 -7.77 -10.09
N LEU A 142 41.20 -6.90 -11.09
CA LEU A 142 39.92 -6.35 -11.55
C LEU A 142 39.57 -6.91 -12.93
N VAL A 143 38.40 -7.53 -13.03
CA VAL A 143 37.83 -8.00 -14.31
C VAL A 143 36.76 -7.02 -14.78
N ILE A 144 36.95 -6.48 -15.97
CA ILE A 144 36.10 -5.47 -16.57
C ILE A 144 35.58 -6.01 -17.90
N ASP A 145 34.33 -6.48 -17.89
CA ASP A 145 33.70 -7.16 -19.01
C ASP A 145 33.04 -6.17 -19.99
N ASP A 146 33.22 -6.42 -21.29
CA ASP A 146 32.68 -5.71 -22.47
C ASP A 146 33.05 -4.21 -22.57
N ILE A 147 34.34 -3.88 -22.72
CA ILE A 147 34.78 -2.49 -22.97
C ILE A 147 34.57 -2.10 -24.44
N TRP A 148 33.85 -1.00 -24.66
CA TRP A 148 33.41 -0.52 -25.97
C TRP A 148 34.31 0.55 -26.63
N SER A 149 35.18 1.23 -25.89
CA SER A 149 36.02 2.30 -26.46
C SER A 149 37.31 2.54 -25.68
N THR A 150 38.29 3.17 -26.33
CA THR A 150 39.55 3.60 -25.69
C THR A 150 39.31 4.66 -24.61
N GLN A 151 38.35 5.57 -24.85
CA GLN A 151 37.95 6.61 -23.90
C GLN A 151 37.35 6.03 -22.61
N ALA A 152 36.55 4.95 -22.72
CA ALA A 152 36.02 4.23 -21.57
C ALA A 152 37.15 3.68 -20.68
N TRP A 153 38.17 3.08 -21.31
CA TRP A 153 39.36 2.61 -20.62
C TRP A 153 40.17 3.74 -19.99
N ASP A 154 40.41 4.84 -20.70
CA ASP A 154 41.19 5.98 -20.19
C ASP A 154 40.59 6.56 -18.90
N THR A 155 39.25 6.61 -18.82
CA THR A 155 38.53 7.05 -17.62
C THR A 155 38.82 6.15 -16.42
N LEU A 156 38.78 4.83 -16.61
CA LEU A 156 39.04 3.85 -15.53
C LEU A 156 40.53 3.81 -15.16
N LYS A 157 41.42 3.89 -16.14
CA LYS A 157 42.88 3.84 -15.98
C LYS A 157 43.40 4.88 -14.99
N LEU A 158 42.79 6.08 -14.94
CA LEU A 158 43.19 7.18 -14.07
C LEU A 158 43.01 6.88 -12.58
N ILE A 159 42.06 6.01 -12.24
CA ILE A 159 41.64 5.71 -10.87
C ILE A 159 42.40 4.52 -10.31
N LEU A 160 42.84 3.61 -11.19
CA LEU A 160 43.58 2.42 -10.83
C LEU A 160 45.05 2.80 -10.52
N PRO A 161 45.59 2.51 -9.33
CA PRO A 161 47.00 2.75 -9.02
C PRO A 161 47.92 1.70 -9.68
N ASP A 162 49.17 2.06 -9.94
CA ASP A 162 50.24 1.08 -10.19
C ASP A 162 51.20 1.11 -9.01
N GLY A 163 51.04 0.15 -8.09
CA GLY A 163 51.87 0.04 -6.89
C GLY A 163 53.14 -0.77 -7.10
N MET A 164 53.47 -1.16 -8.34
CA MET A 164 54.57 -2.10 -8.65
C MET A 164 54.47 -3.42 -7.84
N ASN A 165 53.24 -3.83 -7.52
CA ASN A 165 52.91 -4.94 -6.62
C ASN A 165 52.26 -6.13 -7.33
N LYS A 166 52.54 -6.31 -8.63
CA LYS A 166 52.01 -7.39 -9.47
C LYS A 166 50.47 -7.39 -9.59
N SER A 167 49.84 -6.22 -9.52
CA SER A 167 48.40 -6.07 -9.75
C SER A 167 48.04 -6.32 -11.22
N ARG A 168 46.80 -6.78 -11.47
CA ARG A 168 46.32 -7.19 -12.79
C ARG A 168 44.94 -6.62 -13.08
N VAL A 169 44.70 -6.26 -14.33
CA VAL A 169 43.38 -5.95 -14.86
C VAL A 169 43.10 -6.90 -16.00
N MET A 170 41.99 -7.62 -15.98
CA MET A 170 41.52 -8.42 -17.10
C MET A 170 40.35 -7.70 -17.76
N LEU A 171 40.38 -7.51 -19.07
CA LEU A 171 39.25 -6.93 -19.80
C LEU A 171 38.83 -7.82 -20.95
N THR A 172 37.54 -7.78 -21.29
CA THR A 172 37.03 -8.39 -22.51
C THR A 172 36.55 -7.28 -23.45
N THR A 173 36.80 -7.45 -24.74
CA THR A 173 36.33 -6.49 -25.75
C THR A 173 36.18 -7.16 -27.11
N ARG A 174 35.38 -6.55 -27.99
CA ARG A 174 35.28 -6.93 -29.41
C ARG A 174 36.28 -6.17 -30.29
N ILE A 175 36.93 -5.14 -29.74
CA ILE A 175 37.71 -4.16 -30.50
C ILE A 175 39.19 -4.35 -30.16
N LYS A 176 39.96 -4.81 -31.15
CA LYS A 176 41.40 -5.07 -30.99
C LYS A 176 42.18 -3.81 -30.57
N ASP A 177 41.79 -2.65 -31.09
CA ASP A 177 42.42 -1.37 -30.76
C ASP A 177 42.25 -0.99 -29.29
N VAL A 178 41.12 -1.34 -28.66
CA VAL A 178 40.91 -1.11 -27.22
C VAL A 178 41.89 -1.95 -26.40
N ALA A 179 42.10 -3.20 -26.79
CA ALA A 179 43.04 -4.09 -26.10
C ALA A 179 44.48 -3.59 -26.20
N LEU A 180 44.91 -3.14 -27.38
CA LEU A 180 46.26 -2.61 -27.62
C LEU A 180 46.47 -1.23 -26.97
N HIS A 181 45.43 -0.39 -26.92
CA HIS A 181 45.46 0.88 -26.19
C HIS A 181 45.55 0.67 -24.67
N ALA A 182 44.93 -0.40 -24.17
CA ALA A 182 44.89 -0.67 -22.75
C ALA A 182 46.26 -1.02 -22.16
N ASP A 183 47.01 -1.86 -22.86
CA ASP A 183 48.41 -2.17 -22.57
C ASP A 183 49.17 -2.51 -23.87
N PRO A 184 49.97 -1.57 -24.41
CA PRO A 184 50.72 -1.80 -25.66
C PRO A 184 51.77 -2.90 -25.56
N SER A 185 52.16 -3.29 -24.35
CA SER A 185 53.16 -4.34 -24.11
C SER A 185 52.52 -5.71 -23.91
N SER A 186 51.19 -5.80 -23.77
CA SER A 186 50.49 -7.07 -23.62
C SER A 186 50.07 -7.63 -24.98
N HIS A 187 50.02 -8.96 -25.08
CA HIS A 187 49.53 -9.67 -26.26
C HIS A 187 48.09 -10.13 -25.96
N PRO A 188 47.06 -9.49 -26.56
CA PRO A 188 45.68 -9.86 -26.32
C PRO A 188 45.41 -11.31 -26.71
N HIS A 189 44.66 -12.04 -25.88
CA HIS A 189 44.23 -13.40 -26.20
C HIS A 189 43.05 -13.36 -27.17
N GLU A 190 43.30 -13.73 -28.42
CA GLU A 190 42.30 -13.76 -29.48
C GLU A 190 41.55 -15.11 -29.46
N MET A 191 40.25 -15.06 -29.15
CA MET A 191 39.42 -16.26 -29.09
C MET A 191 39.21 -16.86 -30.47
N ARG A 192 39.52 -18.16 -30.60
CA ARG A 192 39.20 -18.94 -31.79
C ARG A 192 37.77 -19.50 -31.75
N LEU A 193 37.25 -19.83 -32.94
CA LEU A 193 36.06 -20.67 -33.10
C LEU A 193 36.36 -22.10 -32.62
N LEU A 194 35.32 -22.82 -32.19
CA LEU A 194 35.42 -24.23 -31.85
C LEU A 194 35.64 -25.06 -33.12
N ASN A 195 36.47 -26.10 -33.03
CA ASN A 195 36.56 -27.09 -34.10
C ASN A 195 35.31 -28.00 -34.11
N ASP A 196 35.18 -28.84 -35.14
CA ASP A 196 33.98 -29.67 -35.33
C ASP A 196 33.73 -30.63 -34.16
N ASP A 197 34.78 -31.17 -33.55
CA ASP A 197 34.66 -32.11 -32.43
C ASP A 197 34.29 -31.41 -31.12
N GLU A 198 34.91 -30.27 -30.82
CA GLU A 198 34.57 -29.42 -29.68
C GLU A 198 33.15 -28.86 -29.79
N GLY A 199 32.77 -28.45 -31.00
CA GLY A 199 31.42 -27.98 -31.29
C GLY A 199 30.40 -29.10 -31.13
N TRP A 200 30.74 -30.33 -31.53
CA TRP A 200 29.89 -31.51 -31.35
C TRP A 200 29.69 -31.86 -29.89
N GLU A 201 30.77 -31.82 -29.10
CA GLU A 201 30.69 -32.04 -27.65
C GLU A 201 29.73 -31.04 -27.00
N LEU A 202 29.90 -29.74 -27.28
CA LEU A 202 29.03 -28.69 -26.73
C LEU A 202 27.57 -28.84 -27.18
N PHE A 203 27.36 -29.21 -28.44
CA PHE A 203 26.03 -29.41 -29.02
C PHE A 203 25.29 -30.58 -28.37
N ILE A 204 25.96 -31.72 -28.21
CA ILE A 204 25.38 -32.91 -27.58
C ILE A 204 25.12 -32.68 -26.10
N LYS A 205 26.05 -32.06 -25.36
CA LYS A 205 25.83 -31.69 -23.95
C LYS A 205 24.59 -30.81 -23.77
N LYS A 206 24.29 -29.92 -24.74
CA LYS A 206 23.09 -29.07 -24.68
C LYS A 206 21.79 -29.82 -24.96
N ILE A 207 21.81 -30.78 -25.90
CA ILE A 207 20.62 -31.57 -26.28
C ILE A 207 20.35 -32.67 -25.27
N PHE A 208 21.40 -33.30 -24.72
CA PHE A 208 21.36 -34.45 -23.83
C PHE A 208 22.21 -34.22 -22.55
N PRO A 209 21.71 -33.48 -21.54
CA PRO A 209 22.43 -33.23 -20.29
C PRO A 209 22.63 -34.51 -19.45
N GLU A 210 23.79 -34.67 -18.82
CA GLU A 210 24.20 -35.91 -18.12
C GLU A 210 23.27 -36.34 -16.96
N GLY A 211 23.08 -37.66 -16.80
CA GLY A 211 22.32 -38.25 -15.69
C GLY A 211 21.64 -39.61 -15.96
N ASP A 212 21.70 -40.15 -17.18
CA ASP A 212 21.11 -41.45 -17.53
C ASP A 212 21.86 -42.11 -18.72
N PRO A 213 22.33 -43.36 -18.64
CA PRO A 213 23.01 -44.07 -19.74
C PRO A 213 22.17 -44.25 -21.03
N SER A 214 20.87 -43.96 -20.99
CA SER A 214 19.97 -43.95 -22.16
C SER A 214 19.99 -42.63 -22.96
N THR A 215 20.84 -41.67 -22.60
CA THR A 215 20.90 -40.30 -23.18
C THR A 215 21.94 -40.10 -24.29
N ALA A 216 22.62 -41.15 -24.75
CA ALA A 216 23.52 -41.03 -25.90
C ALA A 216 22.75 -40.64 -27.17
N CYS A 217 23.32 -39.76 -27.99
CA CYS A 217 22.73 -39.40 -29.28
C CYS A 217 22.52 -40.69 -30.11
N PRO A 218 21.29 -40.96 -30.59
CA PRO A 218 21.06 -42.11 -31.48
C PRO A 218 21.98 -42.03 -32.71
N ALA A 219 22.66 -43.12 -33.06
CA ALA A 219 23.62 -43.15 -34.17
C ALA A 219 23.02 -42.67 -35.50
N GLU A 220 21.71 -42.89 -35.71
CA GLU A 220 20.95 -42.44 -36.88
C GLU A 220 20.79 -40.91 -36.98
N LEU A 221 20.92 -40.19 -35.87
CA LEU A 221 20.80 -38.73 -35.81
C LEU A 221 22.15 -38.02 -35.85
N GLU A 222 23.25 -38.74 -35.64
CA GLU A 222 24.60 -38.16 -35.60
C GLU A 222 24.95 -37.45 -36.91
N GLU A 223 24.70 -38.10 -38.06
CA GLU A 223 25.00 -37.51 -39.37
C GLU A 223 24.19 -36.24 -39.63
N THR A 224 22.88 -36.26 -39.32
CA THR A 224 22.01 -35.08 -39.46
C THR A 224 22.42 -33.98 -38.48
N GLY A 225 22.75 -34.34 -37.24
CA GLY A 225 23.26 -33.43 -36.22
C GLY A 225 24.53 -32.73 -36.68
N ARG A 226 25.51 -33.48 -37.20
CA ARG A 226 26.78 -32.91 -37.69
C ARG A 226 26.55 -31.97 -38.88
N LYS A 227 25.59 -32.28 -39.76
CA LYS A 227 25.17 -31.36 -40.85
C LYS A 227 24.54 -30.07 -40.33
N ILE A 228 23.75 -30.14 -39.25
CA ILE A 228 23.20 -28.94 -38.59
C ILE A 228 24.32 -28.14 -37.93
N LEU A 229 25.21 -28.81 -37.19
CA LEU A 229 26.35 -28.18 -36.50
C LEU A 229 27.29 -27.45 -37.47
N ALA A 230 27.58 -28.04 -38.63
CA ALA A 230 28.43 -27.44 -39.65
C ALA A 230 27.93 -26.04 -40.09
N LYS A 231 26.62 -25.78 -39.93
CA LYS A 231 26.04 -24.46 -40.22
C LYS A 231 26.35 -23.39 -39.17
N CYS A 232 26.74 -23.79 -37.96
CA CYS A 232 27.17 -22.88 -36.89
C CYS A 232 28.62 -22.41 -37.03
N ARG A 233 29.42 -23.04 -37.91
CA ARG A 233 30.84 -22.71 -38.16
C ARG A 233 31.68 -22.55 -36.88
N GLY A 234 31.42 -23.36 -35.86
CA GLY A 234 32.17 -23.35 -34.61
C GLY A 234 31.85 -22.20 -33.64
N LEU A 235 30.81 -21.39 -33.88
CA LEU A 235 30.42 -20.30 -32.96
C LEU A 235 29.60 -20.83 -31.76
N PRO A 236 30.10 -20.76 -30.51
CA PRO A 236 29.45 -21.37 -29.34
C PRO A 236 28.00 -20.95 -29.11
N LEU A 237 27.68 -19.65 -29.20
CA LEU A 237 26.31 -19.16 -29.00
C LEU A 237 25.33 -19.75 -30.02
N ALA A 238 25.72 -19.84 -31.29
CA ALA A 238 24.89 -20.44 -32.33
C ALA A 238 24.65 -21.94 -32.08
N ILE A 239 25.69 -22.65 -31.63
CA ILE A 239 25.64 -24.07 -31.25
C ILE A 239 24.63 -24.28 -30.10
N LEU A 240 24.74 -23.47 -29.04
CA LEU A 240 23.85 -23.57 -27.88
C LEU A 240 22.39 -23.24 -28.21
N VAL A 241 22.15 -22.26 -29.09
CA VAL A 241 20.80 -21.87 -29.54
C VAL A 241 20.16 -22.99 -30.36
N LEU A 242 20.87 -23.60 -31.31
CA LEU A 242 20.36 -24.74 -32.07
C LEU A 242 20.22 -26.00 -31.21
N GLY A 243 21.14 -26.22 -30.27
CA GLY A 243 21.04 -27.31 -29.29
C GLY A 243 19.78 -27.16 -28.42
N GLY A 244 19.50 -25.96 -27.92
CA GLY A 244 18.29 -25.68 -27.15
C GLY A 244 16.99 -25.74 -27.97
N LEU A 245 17.06 -25.46 -29.28
CA LEU A 245 15.94 -25.68 -30.20
C LEU A 245 15.65 -27.18 -30.37
N LEU A 246 16.70 -27.96 -30.65
CA LEU A 246 16.59 -29.40 -30.89
C LEU A 246 16.26 -30.19 -29.63
N SER A 247 16.67 -29.74 -28.44
CA SER A 247 16.31 -30.37 -27.17
C SER A 247 14.79 -30.37 -26.90
N ARG A 248 14.02 -29.58 -27.65
CA ARG A 248 12.54 -29.50 -27.59
C ARG A 248 11.84 -30.22 -28.73
N LYS A 249 12.59 -30.80 -29.67
CA LYS A 249 12.04 -31.59 -30.78
C LYS A 249 12.11 -33.07 -30.42
N ASP A 250 11.25 -33.86 -31.08
CA ASP A 250 11.33 -35.32 -30.97
C ASP A 250 12.69 -35.79 -31.51
N ASN A 251 13.33 -36.74 -30.83
CA ASN A 251 14.59 -37.36 -31.25
C ASN A 251 14.36 -38.33 -32.42
N THR A 252 13.88 -37.80 -33.54
CA THR A 252 13.56 -38.55 -34.77
C THR A 252 14.21 -37.88 -35.97
N PHE A 253 14.57 -38.69 -36.97
CA PHE A 253 15.19 -38.20 -38.21
C PHE A 253 14.32 -37.14 -38.90
N SER A 254 13.00 -37.34 -38.94
CA SER A 254 12.07 -36.39 -39.56
C SER A 254 12.11 -35.00 -38.91
N ALA A 255 12.16 -34.93 -37.57
CA ALA A 255 12.18 -33.67 -36.85
C ALA A 255 13.50 -32.92 -37.05
N TRP A 256 14.63 -33.63 -36.96
CA TRP A 256 15.96 -33.05 -37.17
C TRP A 256 16.18 -32.63 -38.63
N SER A 257 15.68 -33.41 -39.60
CA SER A 257 15.74 -33.07 -41.01
C SER A 257 14.96 -31.79 -41.35
N LYS A 258 13.81 -31.55 -40.71
CA LYS A 258 13.04 -30.29 -40.89
C LYS A 258 13.80 -29.08 -40.35
N VAL A 259 14.50 -29.24 -39.22
CA VAL A 259 15.36 -28.19 -38.69
C VAL A 259 16.53 -27.94 -39.64
N LEU A 260 17.18 -29.00 -40.14
CA LEU A 260 18.27 -28.88 -41.13
C LEU A 260 17.82 -28.16 -42.42
N GLU A 261 16.62 -28.46 -42.93
CA GLU A 261 16.03 -27.78 -44.09
C GLU A 261 15.79 -26.29 -43.78
N SER A 262 15.23 -25.99 -42.61
CA SER A 262 14.95 -24.61 -42.18
C SER A 262 16.23 -23.79 -42.02
N VAL A 263 17.26 -24.38 -41.39
CA VAL A 263 18.60 -23.77 -41.24
C VAL A 263 19.25 -23.57 -42.61
N SER A 264 19.17 -24.56 -43.50
CA SER A 264 19.75 -24.48 -44.85
C SER A 264 19.08 -23.44 -45.74
N ARG A 265 17.79 -23.16 -45.52
CA ARG A 265 17.04 -22.11 -46.23
C ARG A 265 17.39 -20.70 -45.77
N LEU A 266 17.69 -20.52 -44.47
CA LEU A 266 17.96 -19.21 -43.88
C LEU A 266 19.41 -18.77 -44.06
N LEU A 267 20.36 -19.71 -44.06
CA LEU A 267 21.78 -19.42 -44.16
C LEU A 267 22.24 -19.45 -45.63
N THR A 268 21.88 -18.42 -46.41
CA THR A 268 22.41 -18.18 -47.75
C THR A 268 23.45 -17.05 -47.72
N GLU A 269 24.73 -17.41 -47.80
CA GLU A 269 25.92 -16.56 -48.08
C GLU A 269 25.97 -15.14 -47.47
N SER A 270 25.39 -14.90 -46.30
CA SER A 270 25.46 -13.62 -45.57
C SER A 270 26.45 -13.66 -44.40
N SER A 271 26.94 -12.48 -44.01
CA SER A 271 27.95 -12.26 -42.96
C SER A 271 27.41 -12.25 -41.52
N ASP A 272 26.10 -12.38 -41.30
CA ASP A 272 25.46 -12.17 -39.98
C ASP A 272 24.69 -13.40 -39.47
N GLN A 273 25.30 -14.59 -39.63
CA GLN A 273 24.71 -15.92 -39.42
C GLN A 273 24.12 -16.14 -38.01
N CYS A 274 24.68 -15.47 -36.99
CA CYS A 274 24.23 -15.59 -35.62
C CYS A 274 22.82 -14.98 -35.45
N ARG A 275 22.52 -13.90 -36.18
CA ARG A 275 21.20 -13.26 -36.21
C ARG A 275 20.16 -14.19 -36.83
N ASP A 276 20.49 -14.85 -37.93
CA ASP A 276 19.55 -15.75 -38.62
C ASP A 276 19.21 -16.99 -37.77
N ILE A 277 20.18 -17.52 -37.03
CA ILE A 277 19.96 -18.63 -36.08
C ILE A 277 19.11 -18.17 -34.88
N LEU A 278 19.33 -16.96 -34.36
CA LEU A 278 18.49 -16.38 -33.30
C LEU A 278 17.05 -16.15 -33.79
N VAL A 279 16.87 -15.66 -35.03
CA VAL A 279 15.55 -15.47 -35.64
C VAL A 279 14.84 -16.81 -35.85
N LEU A 280 15.55 -17.87 -36.25
CA LEU A 280 14.99 -19.22 -36.35
C LEU A 280 14.51 -19.72 -34.98
N SER A 281 15.34 -19.59 -33.95
CA SER A 281 15.00 -20.01 -32.59
C SER A 281 13.81 -19.23 -32.02
N TYR A 282 13.81 -17.90 -32.21
CA TYR A 282 12.66 -17.05 -31.86
C TYR A 282 11.40 -17.44 -32.64
N SER A 283 11.52 -17.78 -33.92
CA SER A 283 10.38 -18.19 -34.75
C SER A 283 9.77 -19.51 -34.31
N ASP A 284 10.58 -20.42 -33.76
CA ASP A 284 10.13 -21.71 -33.24
C ASP A 284 9.60 -21.65 -31.80
N LEU A 285 9.82 -20.54 -31.07
CA LEU A 285 9.21 -20.34 -29.76
C LEU A 285 7.69 -20.48 -29.84
N PRO A 286 7.03 -21.10 -28.85
CA PRO A 286 5.58 -21.08 -28.72
C PRO A 286 5.05 -19.64 -28.78
N TYR A 287 3.90 -19.43 -29.44
CA TYR A 287 3.37 -18.09 -29.69
C TYR A 287 3.22 -17.22 -28.43
N TYR A 288 2.99 -17.83 -27.26
CA TYR A 288 2.87 -17.15 -25.97
C TYR A 288 4.21 -16.75 -25.35
N LEU A 289 5.33 -17.39 -25.72
CA LEU A 289 6.67 -17.03 -25.24
C LEU A 289 7.33 -15.94 -26.09
N LYS A 290 6.88 -15.72 -27.33
CA LYS A 290 7.44 -14.68 -28.21
C LYS A 290 7.30 -13.26 -27.62
N PRO A 291 6.12 -12.82 -27.14
CA PRO A 291 5.99 -11.52 -26.47
C PRO A 291 6.78 -11.44 -25.17
N CYS A 292 6.87 -12.55 -24.41
CA CYS A 292 7.67 -12.61 -23.19
C CYS A 292 9.16 -12.38 -23.47
N PHE A 293 9.68 -12.97 -24.55
CA PHE A 293 11.05 -12.73 -25.01
C PHE A 293 11.27 -11.28 -25.47
N LEU A 294 10.32 -10.70 -26.22
CA LEU A 294 10.40 -9.29 -26.63
C LEU A 294 10.36 -8.33 -25.44
N TYR A 295 9.60 -8.66 -24.39
CA TYR A 295 9.53 -7.89 -23.15
C TYR A 295 10.89 -7.81 -22.43
N LEU A 296 11.72 -8.86 -22.54
CA LEU A 296 13.09 -8.84 -22.00
C LEU A 296 13.99 -7.80 -22.67
N GLY A 297 13.69 -7.41 -23.91
CA GLY A 297 14.41 -6.35 -24.63
C GLY A 297 14.14 -4.93 -24.11
N LEU A 298 13.22 -4.75 -23.15
CA LEU A 298 12.94 -3.47 -22.50
C LEU A 298 13.85 -3.18 -21.30
N PHE A 299 14.61 -4.17 -20.82
CA PHE A 299 15.51 -4.00 -19.70
C PHE A 299 16.85 -3.41 -20.16
N PRO A 300 17.49 -2.57 -19.33
CA PRO A 300 18.84 -2.09 -19.63
C PRO A 300 19.79 -3.25 -19.83
N GLU A 301 20.73 -3.09 -20.76
CA GLU A 301 21.75 -4.08 -21.09
C GLU A 301 22.50 -4.54 -19.83
N ASP A 302 22.69 -5.85 -19.69
CA ASP A 302 23.43 -6.53 -18.61
C ASP A 302 22.97 -6.28 -17.17
N ARG A 303 21.75 -5.77 -16.96
CA ARG A 303 21.14 -5.68 -15.64
C ARG A 303 20.56 -7.03 -15.22
N GLU A 304 20.83 -7.45 -13.99
CA GLU A 304 20.17 -8.61 -13.39
C GLU A 304 18.66 -8.35 -13.29
N ILE A 305 17.87 -9.18 -13.97
CA ILE A 305 16.42 -9.09 -13.99
C ILE A 305 15.86 -10.03 -12.93
N ASP A 306 15.25 -9.45 -11.89
CA ASP A 306 14.51 -10.23 -10.91
C ASP A 306 13.38 -11.00 -11.59
N SER A 307 13.46 -12.33 -11.52
CA SER A 307 12.50 -13.27 -12.12
C SER A 307 11.03 -12.95 -11.78
N TRP A 308 10.74 -12.33 -10.63
CA TRP A 308 9.37 -11.99 -10.22
C TRP A 308 8.76 -10.77 -10.95
N ARG A 309 9.60 -9.85 -11.46
CA ARG A 309 9.12 -8.71 -12.27
C ARG A 309 8.53 -9.14 -13.60
N LEU A 310 8.94 -10.30 -14.11
CA LEU A 310 8.45 -10.89 -15.36
C LEU A 310 7.11 -11.63 -15.16
N ILE A 311 6.88 -12.20 -13.97
CA ILE A 311 5.75 -13.09 -13.67
C ILE A 311 4.44 -12.30 -13.38
N ILE A 312 4.50 -11.22 -12.59
CA ILE A 312 3.32 -10.43 -12.19
C ILE A 312 2.59 -9.78 -13.37
N LEU A 313 3.35 -9.33 -14.38
CA LEU A 313 2.79 -8.75 -15.59
C LEU A 313 2.35 -9.83 -16.59
N GLY A 314 2.97 -11.02 -16.59
CA GLY A 314 2.60 -12.15 -17.43
C GLY A 314 1.25 -12.74 -17.04
N ASP A 315 1.04 -13.11 -15.77
CA ASP A 315 -0.09 -13.96 -15.39
C ASP A 315 -1.47 -13.26 -15.48
N LEU A 316 -1.56 -11.97 -15.12
CA LEU A 316 -2.80 -11.18 -15.26
C LEU A 316 -3.18 -10.90 -16.71
N LEU A 317 -2.19 -10.83 -17.62
CA LEU A 317 -2.42 -10.66 -19.05
C LEU A 317 -2.70 -11.99 -19.74
N ILE A 318 -1.94 -13.03 -19.43
CA ILE A 318 -2.03 -14.34 -20.08
C ILE A 318 -3.40 -14.97 -19.80
N GLN A 319 -3.93 -14.83 -18.59
CA GLN A 319 -5.26 -15.35 -18.24
C GLN A 319 -6.42 -14.62 -18.95
N GLU A 320 -6.28 -13.32 -19.26
CA GLU A 320 -7.31 -12.52 -19.95
C GLU A 320 -7.12 -12.51 -21.48
N ALA A 321 -5.88 -12.49 -21.98
CA ALA A 321 -5.53 -12.50 -23.41
C ALA A 321 -5.85 -13.83 -24.10
N GLN A 322 -5.72 -14.96 -23.41
CA GLN A 322 -6.08 -16.29 -23.92
C GLN A 322 -7.58 -16.41 -24.27
N LEU A 323 -8.43 -15.45 -23.84
CA LEU A 323 -9.88 -15.44 -24.08
C LEU A 323 -10.31 -14.52 -25.25
N LEU A 324 -9.39 -13.78 -25.90
CA LEU A 324 -9.73 -12.62 -26.74
C LEU A 324 -9.24 -12.72 -28.19
N HIS A 325 -10.08 -13.22 -29.10
CA HIS A 325 -9.78 -13.21 -30.53
C HIS A 325 -10.00 -11.80 -31.14
N GLY A 326 -8.95 -11.17 -31.70
CA GLY A 326 -9.04 -10.03 -32.63
C GLY A 326 -8.77 -8.60 -32.10
N VAL A 327 -8.39 -8.39 -30.83
CA VAL A 327 -7.98 -7.07 -30.27
C VAL A 327 -6.78 -7.15 -29.30
N HIS A 328 -6.03 -8.25 -29.35
CA HIS A 328 -4.94 -8.55 -28.40
C HIS A 328 -3.81 -7.50 -28.46
N ASP A 329 -3.36 -7.15 -29.66
CA ASP A 329 -2.26 -6.20 -29.87
C ASP A 329 -2.57 -4.81 -29.33
N GLN A 330 -3.83 -4.37 -29.42
CA GLN A 330 -4.27 -3.08 -28.89
C GLN A 330 -4.31 -3.06 -27.36
N PHE A 331 -4.61 -4.19 -26.71
CA PHE A 331 -4.61 -4.32 -25.25
C PHE A 331 -3.19 -4.43 -24.69
N GLU A 332 -2.32 -5.19 -25.33
CA GLU A 332 -0.90 -5.26 -24.99
C GLU A 332 -0.22 -3.88 -25.11
N TRP A 333 -0.57 -3.13 -26.16
CA TRP A 333 -0.08 -1.76 -26.32
C TRP A 333 -0.55 -0.85 -25.17
N ILE A 334 -1.85 -0.84 -24.82
CA ILE A 334 -2.35 -0.03 -23.69
C ILE A 334 -1.62 -0.39 -22.41
N LYS A 335 -1.40 -1.67 -22.13
CA LYS A 335 -0.75 -2.09 -20.90
C LYS A 335 0.70 -1.61 -20.85
N THR A 336 1.44 -1.80 -21.94
CA THR A 336 2.81 -1.33 -22.06
C THR A 336 2.89 0.18 -21.85
N GLU A 337 1.95 0.92 -22.43
CA GLU A 337 1.91 2.38 -22.33
C GLU A 337 1.50 2.87 -20.94
N LEU A 338 0.50 2.24 -20.31
CA LEU A 338 0.12 2.53 -18.91
C LEU A 338 1.27 2.30 -17.94
N ASN A 339 2.05 1.22 -18.13
CA ASN A 339 3.22 0.94 -17.31
C ASN A 339 4.33 1.97 -17.51
N ARG A 340 4.57 2.40 -18.76
CA ARG A 340 5.50 3.49 -19.07
C ARG A 340 5.06 4.80 -18.43
N MET A 341 3.78 5.14 -18.55
CA MET A 341 3.19 6.31 -17.90
C MET A 341 3.35 6.26 -16.37
N GLN A 342 3.12 5.11 -15.73
CA GLN A 342 3.30 4.97 -14.28
C GLN A 342 4.77 5.12 -13.84
N CYS A 343 5.71 4.53 -14.58
CA CYS A 343 7.15 4.69 -14.28
C CYS A 343 7.57 6.15 -14.46
N PHE A 344 7.14 6.77 -15.56
CA PHE A 344 7.38 8.17 -15.84
C PHE A 344 6.76 9.09 -14.77
N LEU A 345 5.51 8.87 -14.37
CA LEU A 345 4.83 9.68 -13.36
C LEU A 345 5.55 9.60 -12.01
N LYS A 346 6.09 8.43 -11.65
CA LYS A 346 6.91 8.27 -10.45
C LYS A 346 8.19 9.12 -10.49
N ASP A 347 8.82 9.22 -11.66
CA ASP A 347 10.04 10.02 -11.84
C ASP A 347 9.73 11.52 -11.92
N ALA A 348 8.65 11.89 -12.62
CA ALA A 348 8.20 13.27 -12.80
C ALA A 348 7.61 13.90 -11.54
N ASP A 349 7.01 13.10 -10.65
CA ASP A 349 6.50 13.52 -9.34
C ASP A 349 7.57 14.23 -8.48
N SER A 350 8.85 13.93 -8.69
CA SER A 350 9.96 14.62 -8.01
C SER A 350 10.24 16.05 -8.51
N ARG A 351 9.75 16.42 -9.70
CA ARG A 351 10.06 17.71 -10.36
C ARG A 351 8.84 18.61 -10.65
N GLN A 352 7.61 18.11 -10.47
CA GLN A 352 6.36 18.89 -10.65
C GLN A 352 6.30 20.19 -9.83
N LYS A 353 7.10 20.27 -8.77
CA LYS A 353 7.17 21.39 -7.84
C LYS A 353 7.87 22.62 -8.42
N GLU A 354 8.77 22.43 -9.39
CA GLU A 354 9.69 23.48 -9.88
C GLU A 354 9.34 23.98 -11.29
N ASP A 355 8.54 23.22 -12.05
CA ASP A 355 8.22 23.51 -13.45
C ASP A 355 6.71 23.34 -13.74
N GLU A 356 6.05 24.47 -14.01
CA GLU A 356 4.62 24.52 -14.33
C GLU A 356 4.28 23.82 -15.67
N GLY A 357 5.22 23.77 -16.61
CA GLY A 357 5.12 23.01 -17.85
C GLY A 357 5.15 21.50 -17.60
N VAL A 358 6.05 21.03 -16.73
CA VAL A 358 6.08 19.62 -16.28
C VAL A 358 4.81 19.27 -15.52
N ARG A 359 4.28 20.17 -14.68
CA ARG A 359 3.04 19.96 -13.93
C ARG A 359 1.83 19.79 -14.86
N ASN A 360 1.65 20.70 -15.83
CA ASN A 360 0.59 20.60 -16.82
C ASN A 360 0.70 19.31 -17.65
N TRP A 361 1.92 18.92 -17.99
CA TRP A 361 2.18 17.70 -18.76
C TRP A 361 1.87 16.41 -17.96
N VAL A 362 2.20 16.37 -16.67
CA VAL A 362 1.81 15.27 -15.79
C VAL A 362 0.28 15.17 -15.69
N ALA A 363 -0.43 16.29 -15.57
CA ALA A 363 -1.89 16.29 -15.55
C ALA A 363 -2.50 15.70 -16.84
N GLU A 364 -1.91 15.99 -18.01
CA GLU A 364 -2.33 15.38 -19.28
C GLU A 364 -2.08 13.86 -19.32
N ILE A 365 -0.95 13.39 -18.79
CA ILE A 365 -0.60 11.95 -18.71
C ILE A 365 -1.53 11.21 -17.75
N ILE A 366 -1.84 11.79 -16.58
CA ILE A 366 -2.81 11.24 -15.63
C ILE A 366 -4.21 11.13 -16.27
N ASN A 367 -4.62 12.14 -17.03
CA ASN A 367 -5.90 12.09 -17.75
C ASN A 367 -5.91 11.01 -18.85
N ALA A 368 -4.79 10.82 -19.54
CA ALA A 368 -4.62 9.76 -20.53
C ALA A 368 -4.65 8.36 -19.90
N SER A 369 -3.99 8.17 -18.74
CA SER A 369 -4.00 6.90 -18.02
C SER A 369 -5.40 6.54 -17.54
N TYR A 370 -6.16 7.52 -17.02
CA TYR A 370 -7.56 7.30 -16.64
C TYR A 370 -8.45 6.92 -17.82
N ALA A 371 -8.25 7.52 -18.99
CA ALA A 371 -8.99 7.16 -20.20
C ALA A 371 -8.69 5.72 -20.65
N ALA A 372 -7.44 5.28 -20.51
CA ALA A 372 -7.02 3.92 -20.83
C ALA A 372 -7.62 2.89 -19.87
N GLU A 373 -7.62 3.17 -18.57
CA GLU A 373 -8.27 2.33 -17.56
C GLU A 373 -9.78 2.19 -17.81
N ASP A 374 -10.46 3.26 -18.21
CA ASP A 374 -11.89 3.19 -18.54
C ASP A 374 -12.18 2.28 -19.74
N VAL A 375 -11.31 2.31 -20.74
CA VAL A 375 -11.44 1.45 -21.92
C VAL A 375 -11.26 -0.02 -21.54
N ILE A 376 -10.30 -0.31 -20.66
CA ILE A 376 -10.10 -1.65 -20.10
C ILE A 376 -11.34 -2.10 -19.32
N ASP A 377 -11.81 -1.29 -18.37
CA ASP A 377 -12.95 -1.62 -17.51
C ASP A 377 -14.25 -1.79 -18.32
N ILE A 378 -14.49 -0.94 -19.33
CA ILE A 378 -15.65 -1.08 -20.26
C ILE A 378 -15.54 -2.38 -21.08
N PHE A 379 -14.34 -2.79 -21.47
CA PHE A 379 -14.12 -4.00 -22.23
C PHE A 379 -14.29 -5.26 -21.38
N ILE A 380 -13.69 -5.30 -20.18
CA ILE A 380 -13.89 -6.39 -19.19
C ILE A 380 -15.39 -6.58 -18.94
N TYR A 381 -16.12 -5.48 -18.73
CA TYR A 381 -17.58 -5.50 -18.61
C TYR A 381 -18.27 -6.18 -19.81
N SER A 382 -17.88 -5.80 -21.03
CA SER A 382 -18.49 -6.34 -22.25
C SER A 382 -18.26 -7.85 -22.44
N GLN A 383 -17.12 -8.37 -21.96
CA GLN A 383 -16.78 -9.80 -22.00
C GLN A 383 -17.53 -10.62 -20.96
N ARG A 384 -17.72 -10.12 -19.73
CA ARG A 384 -18.43 -10.84 -18.66
C ARG A 384 -19.88 -11.13 -19.01
N ARG A 385 -20.54 -10.24 -19.77
CA ARG A 385 -21.90 -10.45 -20.30
C ARG A 385 -22.02 -11.70 -21.20
N ARG A 386 -20.91 -12.23 -21.72
CA ARG A 386 -20.84 -13.44 -22.56
C ARG A 386 -21.09 -14.74 -21.78
N ARG A 387 -20.74 -14.80 -20.49
CA ARG A 387 -20.79 -16.06 -19.70
C ARG A 387 -22.17 -16.36 -19.08
N GLY A 388 -23.10 -15.40 -19.11
CA GLY A 388 -24.41 -15.51 -18.43
C GLY A 388 -25.61 -15.99 -19.24
N PHE A 389 -25.48 -16.42 -20.50
CA PHE A 389 -26.68 -16.72 -21.34
C PHE A 389 -26.56 -18.03 -22.14
N VAL A 390 -27.41 -19.02 -21.84
CA VAL A 390 -27.65 -20.21 -22.66
C VAL A 390 -28.92 -19.99 -23.50
N GLY A 391 -28.78 -19.89 -24.82
CA GLY A 391 -29.92 -19.86 -25.76
C GLY A 391 -29.52 -19.63 -27.23
N ARG A 392 -29.83 -20.58 -28.12
CA ARG A 392 -29.27 -20.69 -29.49
C ARG A 392 -29.73 -19.64 -30.52
N VAL A 393 -30.81 -18.86 -30.30
CA VAL A 393 -31.43 -18.04 -31.37
C VAL A 393 -31.04 -16.55 -31.35
N LYS A 394 -30.30 -16.06 -30.36
CA LYS A 394 -29.79 -14.65 -30.32
C LYS A 394 -28.36 -14.46 -30.88
N ARG A 395 -27.79 -15.47 -31.55
CA ARG A 395 -26.38 -15.49 -31.96
C ARG A 395 -26.02 -14.47 -33.04
N TYR A 396 -26.90 -14.20 -34.01
CA TYR A 396 -26.64 -13.28 -35.13
C TYR A 396 -26.73 -11.79 -34.77
N ILE A 397 -27.62 -11.40 -33.86
CA ILE A 397 -27.73 -10.01 -33.37
C ILE A 397 -26.53 -9.68 -32.45
N PHE A 398 -26.00 -10.68 -31.73
CA PHE A 398 -24.85 -10.52 -30.84
C PHE A 398 -23.53 -10.31 -31.62
N ILE A 399 -23.31 -11.02 -32.73
CA ILE A 399 -22.11 -10.89 -33.59
C ILE A 399 -21.95 -9.48 -34.19
N LEU A 400 -23.05 -8.84 -34.61
CA LEU A 400 -23.03 -7.46 -35.12
C LEU A 400 -22.76 -6.43 -34.00
N SER A 401 -23.27 -6.68 -32.78
CA SER A 401 -22.94 -5.87 -31.61
C SER A 401 -21.49 -6.06 -31.13
N GLU A 402 -20.93 -7.25 -31.35
CA GLU A 402 -19.55 -7.67 -31.02
C GLU A 402 -18.52 -6.97 -31.91
N LEU A 403 -18.73 -6.94 -33.22
CA LEU A 403 -17.91 -6.15 -34.15
C LEU A 403 -17.99 -4.65 -33.86
N ARG A 404 -19.18 -4.12 -33.54
CA ARG A 404 -19.35 -2.71 -33.17
C ARG A 404 -18.65 -2.36 -31.86
N THR A 405 -18.68 -3.23 -30.85
CA THR A 405 -18.03 -2.98 -29.56
C THR A 405 -16.52 -3.10 -29.66
N ARG A 406 -16.01 -4.12 -30.37
CA ARG A 406 -14.57 -4.24 -30.70
C ARG A 406 -14.07 -3.05 -31.51
N HIS A 407 -14.80 -2.65 -32.55
CA HIS A 407 -14.48 -1.47 -33.36
C HIS A 407 -14.55 -0.17 -32.53
N LYS A 408 -15.50 -0.05 -31.60
CA LYS A 408 -15.61 1.11 -30.70
C LYS A 408 -14.46 1.16 -29.69
N VAL A 409 -14.04 0.01 -29.16
CA VAL A 409 -12.86 -0.10 -28.28
C VAL A 409 -11.59 0.21 -29.07
N ALA A 410 -11.38 -0.42 -30.22
CA ALA A 410 -10.23 -0.14 -31.10
C ALA A 410 -10.16 1.35 -31.51
N LYS A 411 -11.28 1.97 -31.89
CA LYS A 411 -11.34 3.40 -32.23
C LYS A 411 -11.10 4.31 -31.03
N LYS A 412 -11.47 3.89 -29.81
CA LYS A 412 -11.12 4.62 -28.58
C LYS A 412 -9.62 4.49 -28.28
N ILE A 413 -9.03 3.31 -28.47
CA ILE A 413 -7.59 3.06 -28.30
C ILE A 413 -6.79 3.88 -29.30
N GLU A 414 -7.21 3.91 -30.55
CA GLU A 414 -6.58 4.72 -31.60
C GLU A 414 -6.63 6.22 -31.28
N ARG A 415 -7.77 6.73 -30.79
CA ARG A 415 -7.87 8.12 -30.30
C ARG A 415 -6.96 8.39 -29.12
N MET A 416 -6.79 7.44 -28.19
CA MET A 416 -5.85 7.58 -27.07
C MET A 416 -4.41 7.59 -27.57
N ARG A 417 -4.05 6.71 -28.51
CA ARG A 417 -2.74 6.69 -29.14
C ARG A 417 -2.40 8.01 -29.82
N LEU A 418 -3.36 8.61 -30.54
CA LEU A 418 -3.19 9.94 -31.13
C LEU A 418 -2.99 11.02 -30.07
N LYS A 419 -3.81 11.03 -29.01
CA LYS A 419 -3.64 11.98 -27.90
C LYS A 419 -2.28 11.83 -27.20
N ILE A 420 -1.82 10.61 -26.92
CA ILE A 420 -0.53 10.35 -26.28
C ILE A 420 0.62 10.77 -27.20
N SER A 421 0.50 10.51 -28.50
CA SER A 421 1.45 10.99 -29.50
C SER A 421 1.48 12.52 -29.59
N ASP A 422 0.32 13.18 -29.47
CA ASP A 422 0.22 14.64 -29.45
C ASP A 422 0.87 15.23 -28.19
N ILE A 423 0.64 14.62 -27.02
CA ILE A 423 1.25 14.96 -25.73
C ILE A 423 2.78 14.76 -25.76
N THR A 424 3.25 13.72 -26.46
CA THR A 424 4.69 13.44 -26.61
C THR A 424 5.35 14.44 -27.57
N ARG A 425 4.65 14.78 -28.67
CA ARG A 425 5.13 15.75 -29.67
C ARG A 425 5.08 17.20 -29.17
N SER A 426 4.08 17.58 -28.37
CA SER A 426 4.01 18.91 -27.76
C SER A 426 5.19 19.12 -26.81
N ARG A 427 5.59 18.09 -26.05
CA ARG A 427 6.80 18.12 -25.21
C ARG A 427 8.06 18.47 -26.02
N GLU A 428 8.28 17.81 -27.15
CA GLU A 428 9.42 18.05 -28.04
C GLU A 428 9.36 19.45 -28.69
N THR A 429 8.15 19.92 -29.01
CA THR A 429 7.92 21.21 -29.67
C THR A 429 8.12 22.40 -28.74
N TYR A 430 7.71 22.28 -27.46
CA TYR A 430 7.79 23.36 -26.47
C TYR A 430 9.03 23.28 -25.58
N GLY A 431 9.96 22.34 -25.85
CA GLY A 431 11.27 22.30 -25.20
C GLY A 431 11.24 22.01 -23.70
N ILE A 432 10.29 21.18 -23.24
CA ILE A 432 10.33 20.66 -21.86
C ILE A 432 11.56 19.74 -21.78
N ARG A 433 12.60 20.19 -21.08
CA ARG A 433 13.96 19.63 -21.10
C ARG A 433 14.01 18.13 -20.80
N ASP A 434 15.02 17.45 -21.33
CA ASP A 434 15.26 16.03 -21.11
C ASP A 434 15.31 15.69 -19.61
N ILE A 435 14.53 14.69 -19.21
CA ILE A 435 14.32 14.24 -17.83
C ILE A 435 15.62 13.67 -17.21
N ASN A 436 16.69 13.54 -18.00
CA ASN A 436 17.97 12.96 -17.59
C ASN A 436 19.01 13.97 -17.05
N GLU A 437 18.79 15.28 -17.16
CA GLU A 437 19.67 16.27 -16.52
C GLU A 437 19.07 16.67 -15.17
N GLY A 438 19.71 16.25 -14.08
CA GLY A 438 19.31 16.56 -12.70
C GLY A 438 18.84 15.34 -11.88
N ARG A 439 19.64 14.28 -11.78
CA ARG A 439 19.37 13.19 -10.83
C ARG A 439 20.13 13.41 -9.52
N GLN A 440 19.44 13.91 -8.51
CA GLN A 440 19.59 13.43 -7.14
C GLN A 440 18.39 12.53 -6.84
N GLU A 441 18.58 11.22 -6.88
CA GLU A 441 17.53 10.28 -6.46
C GLU A 441 17.61 10.04 -4.94
N ALA A 442 16.51 10.37 -4.27
CA ALA A 442 16.13 9.76 -3.00
C ALA A 442 15.43 8.43 -3.30
N SER A 443 16.03 7.30 -2.92
CA SER A 443 15.35 6.01 -2.89
C SER A 443 14.95 5.65 -1.46
N SER A 444 13.65 5.56 -1.22
CA SER A 444 13.06 5.10 0.03
C SER A 444 13.10 3.57 0.16
N SER A 445 13.67 3.16 1.28
CA SER A 445 13.32 2.03 2.15
C SER A 445 12.33 0.98 1.63
N SER A 446 12.82 -0.23 1.45
CA SER A 446 12.04 -1.46 1.65
C SER A 446 12.84 -2.43 2.51
N GLN A 447 12.73 -2.28 3.83
CA GLN A 447 13.06 -3.31 4.82
C GLN A 447 11.90 -3.46 5.81
N SER A 448 11.62 -4.73 6.14
CA SER A 448 10.66 -5.33 7.09
C SER A 448 9.71 -4.42 7.90
N LEU A 449 8.44 -4.42 7.50
CA LEU A 449 7.28 -3.90 8.25
C LEU A 449 6.98 -4.66 9.58
N GLN A 450 7.70 -5.74 9.90
CA GLN A 450 7.45 -6.54 11.10
C GLN A 450 8.15 -6.03 12.37
N GLU A 451 9.21 -5.21 12.28
CA GLU A 451 9.91 -4.67 13.46
C GLU A 451 9.43 -3.27 13.88
N ARG A 452 8.65 -2.57 13.04
CA ARG A 452 8.13 -1.21 13.33
C ARG A 452 6.85 -1.15 14.15
N ARG A 453 6.21 -2.30 14.44
CA ARG A 453 4.98 -2.39 15.23
C ARG A 453 5.14 -2.00 16.72
N ARG A 454 6.35 -1.69 17.19
CA ARG A 454 6.63 -1.36 18.60
C ARG A 454 6.78 0.14 18.92
N LEU A 455 6.82 1.04 17.93
CA LEU A 455 7.15 2.46 18.15
C LEU A 455 5.95 3.43 18.09
N LEU A 456 4.76 3.00 17.65
CA LEU A 456 3.58 3.86 17.49
C LEU A 456 2.64 3.90 18.72
N ALA A 457 3.02 3.26 19.83
CA ALA A 457 2.09 3.00 20.92
C ALA A 457 1.69 4.21 21.78
N LEU A 458 2.34 5.37 21.71
CA LEU A 458 2.27 6.33 22.83
C LEU A 458 2.09 7.83 22.55
N LEU A 459 1.85 8.29 21.31
CA LEU A 459 1.31 9.65 21.16
C LEU A 459 -0.19 9.61 21.45
N GLU A 460 -0.57 9.85 22.71
CA GLU A 460 -1.77 10.61 23.01
C GLU A 460 -1.45 12.04 22.49
N GLU A 461 -2.02 12.45 21.36
CA GLU A 461 -1.84 13.81 20.81
C GLU A 461 -2.56 14.88 21.66
N THR A 462 -2.57 14.73 22.99
CA THR A 462 -3.22 15.63 23.96
C THR A 462 -2.21 16.32 24.88
N GLU A 463 -0.90 16.14 24.70
CA GLU A 463 0.09 16.88 25.47
C GLU A 463 0.16 18.36 25.05
N VAL A 464 -0.41 19.21 25.91
CA VAL A 464 -0.36 20.66 25.77
C VAL A 464 0.96 21.19 26.35
N VAL A 465 1.87 21.62 25.47
CA VAL A 465 3.13 22.29 25.83
C VAL A 465 2.91 23.81 25.88
N GLY A 466 3.44 24.49 26.90
CA GLY A 466 3.50 25.97 26.96
C GLY A 466 2.22 26.73 27.33
N GLN A 467 1.03 26.11 27.31
CA GLN A 467 -0.23 26.84 27.56
C GLN A 467 -0.81 26.74 28.98
N ARG A 468 0.00 26.39 30.00
CA ARG A 468 -0.50 26.26 31.38
C ARG A 468 -1.08 27.56 31.95
N GLU A 469 -0.51 28.71 31.61
CA GLU A 469 -1.02 30.02 32.05
C GLU A 469 -2.33 30.39 31.36
N GLY A 470 -2.47 30.13 30.06
CA GLY A 470 -3.74 30.30 29.34
C GLY A 470 -4.83 29.39 29.89
N PHE A 471 -4.52 28.11 30.10
CA PHE A 471 -5.41 27.16 30.77
C PHE A 471 -5.84 27.63 32.15
N ASN A 472 -4.91 28.10 32.99
CA ASN A 472 -5.21 28.61 34.33
C ASN A 472 -6.03 29.90 34.30
N THR A 473 -5.72 30.84 33.40
CA THR A 473 -6.48 32.09 33.22
C THR A 473 -7.93 31.81 32.86
N VAL A 474 -8.13 30.85 31.97
CA VAL A 474 -9.45 30.48 31.46
C VAL A 474 -10.21 29.70 32.50
N LYS A 475 -9.53 28.81 33.21
CA LYS A 475 -10.07 28.12 34.38
C LYS A 475 -10.47 29.13 35.46
N GLU A 476 -9.68 30.16 35.75
CA GLU A 476 -10.00 31.22 36.71
C GLU A 476 -11.20 32.07 36.25
N GLN A 477 -11.27 32.41 34.96
CA GLN A 477 -12.41 33.11 34.37
C GLN A 477 -13.69 32.25 34.43
N LEU A 478 -13.60 30.94 34.14
CA LEU A 478 -14.70 29.97 34.26
C LEU A 478 -15.16 29.79 35.71
N MET A 479 -14.25 29.93 36.67
CA MET A 479 -14.48 29.74 38.11
C MET A 479 -14.75 31.05 38.87
N SER A 480 -14.75 32.20 38.18
CA SER A 480 -15.03 33.53 38.77
C SER A 480 -16.45 33.67 39.31
N ASP A 481 -16.62 34.41 40.42
CA ASP A 481 -17.87 34.51 41.18
C ASP A 481 -18.86 35.57 40.66
N GLU A 482 -18.57 36.19 39.52
CA GLU A 482 -19.39 37.26 38.95
C GLU A 482 -20.76 36.74 38.43
N SER A 483 -21.80 37.49 38.79
CA SER A 483 -23.22 37.12 38.67
C SER A 483 -23.80 37.27 37.26
N ARG A 484 -23.04 37.84 36.30
CA ARG A 484 -23.45 38.03 34.90
C ARG A 484 -22.89 36.94 33.99
N ARG A 485 -23.55 36.74 32.85
CA ARG A 485 -23.10 35.85 31.78
C ARG A 485 -21.77 36.36 31.22
N CYS A 486 -20.69 35.63 31.49
CA CYS A 486 -19.36 35.91 30.96
C CYS A 486 -19.11 34.98 29.76
N VAL A 487 -18.81 35.55 28.60
CA VAL A 487 -18.35 34.80 27.43
C VAL A 487 -16.82 34.77 27.47
N ILE A 488 -16.23 33.58 27.44
CA ILE A 488 -14.76 33.38 27.48
C ILE A 488 -14.38 32.77 26.14
N SER A 489 -13.44 33.32 25.37
CA SER A 489 -13.22 32.86 23.99
C SER A 489 -11.93 32.08 23.77
N ILE A 490 -11.99 30.78 23.38
CA ILE A 490 -10.82 29.91 23.04
C ILE A 490 -11.22 28.70 22.17
N MET A 491 -10.46 28.42 21.09
CA MET A 491 -10.59 27.34 20.06
C MET A 491 -10.69 25.86 20.53
N GLY A 492 -11.63 25.10 19.93
CA GLY A 492 -11.78 23.63 19.92
C GLY A 492 -13.24 23.06 19.93
N MET A 493 -13.54 22.13 19.01
CA MET A 493 -14.82 21.52 18.48
C MET A 493 -15.89 20.99 19.47
N GLY A 494 -17.17 20.66 19.15
CA GLY A 494 -18.00 20.64 17.92
C GLY A 494 -19.06 19.49 17.91
N GLY A 495 -20.38 19.79 17.71
CA GLY A 495 -21.39 18.93 17.04
C GLY A 495 -22.59 18.29 17.80
N LEU A 496 -23.86 18.56 17.37
CA LEU A 496 -25.03 17.65 17.22
C LEU A 496 -26.33 18.38 16.78
N GLU A 497 -27.07 17.87 15.77
CA GLU A 497 -28.40 18.38 15.34
C GLU A 497 -29.44 17.26 15.08
N LYS A 498 -30.71 17.51 15.47
CA LYS A 498 -31.97 16.95 14.92
C LYS A 498 -33.19 17.52 15.67
N LEU A 499 -33.89 18.53 15.12
CA LEU A 499 -35.27 19.07 15.39
C LEU A 499 -35.45 20.35 14.50
N ASN A 500 -36.66 20.92 14.36
CA ASN A 500 -36.87 22.22 13.64
C ASN A 500 -36.17 23.36 14.41
N GLU A 501 -35.46 24.29 13.76
CA GLU A 501 -34.62 25.32 14.42
C GLU A 501 -35.34 26.06 15.55
N ASP A 502 -36.60 26.49 15.34
CA ASP A 502 -37.39 27.17 16.37
C ASP A 502 -37.79 26.24 17.53
N GLU A 503 -38.20 25.01 17.23
CA GLU A 503 -38.58 24.02 18.24
C GLU A 503 -37.35 23.53 19.04
N LEU A 504 -36.23 23.33 18.37
CA LEU A 504 -34.94 22.94 18.93
C LEU A 504 -34.40 24.07 19.81
N GLY A 505 -34.52 25.31 19.35
CA GLY A 505 -34.22 26.52 20.10
C GLY A 505 -35.06 26.65 21.35
N MET A 506 -36.38 26.42 21.26
CA MET A 506 -37.28 26.44 22.43
C MET A 506 -36.98 25.29 23.40
N MET A 507 -36.78 24.08 22.91
CA MET A 507 -36.44 22.92 23.73
C MET A 507 -35.10 23.12 24.46
N LEU A 508 -34.09 23.61 23.77
CA LEU A 508 -32.78 23.94 24.35
C LEU A 508 -32.94 25.04 25.40
N ARG A 509 -33.66 26.12 25.08
CA ARG A 509 -33.93 27.23 25.99
C ARG A 509 -34.63 26.76 27.27
N ASP A 510 -35.68 25.97 27.15
CA ASP A 510 -36.45 25.47 28.30
C ASP A 510 -35.62 24.48 29.14
N HIS A 511 -34.82 23.64 28.49
CA HIS A 511 -33.93 22.72 29.20
C HIS A 511 -32.81 23.44 29.98
N LEU A 512 -32.30 24.54 29.44
CA LEU A 512 -31.23 25.34 30.05
C LEU A 512 -31.73 26.38 31.05
N ARG A 513 -33.03 26.75 31.03
CA ARG A 513 -33.59 27.88 31.79
C ARG A 513 -33.31 27.83 33.28
N GLU A 514 -33.41 26.65 33.89
CA GLU A 514 -33.22 26.45 35.34
C GLU A 514 -31.85 25.80 35.68
N LYS A 515 -31.02 25.50 34.68
CA LYS A 515 -29.74 24.80 34.87
C LYS A 515 -28.56 25.74 34.72
N ARG A 516 -27.54 25.57 35.57
CA ARG A 516 -26.22 26.16 35.31
C ARG A 516 -25.57 25.35 34.17
N TYR A 517 -25.19 26.02 33.10
CA TYR A 517 -24.59 25.39 31.94
C TYR A 517 -23.23 26.00 31.59
N LEU A 518 -22.35 25.14 31.06
CA LEU A 518 -21.16 25.53 30.31
C LEU A 518 -21.39 25.05 28.87
N LEU A 519 -21.39 25.97 27.92
CA LEU A 519 -21.55 25.65 26.51
C LEU A 519 -20.29 26.05 25.76
N VAL A 520 -19.69 25.14 25.02
CA VAL A 520 -18.55 25.43 24.13
C VAL A 520 -19.09 25.50 22.70
N ILE A 521 -18.91 26.63 22.04
CA ILE A 521 -19.30 26.86 20.66
C ILE A 521 -18.03 27.11 19.86
N ASP A 522 -17.68 26.12 19.05
CA ASP A 522 -16.47 26.16 18.25
C ASP A 522 -16.66 26.79 16.88
N ASP A 523 -15.61 27.45 16.42
CA ASP A 523 -15.41 28.03 15.09
C ASP A 523 -16.59 28.88 14.61
N MET A 524 -16.87 29.99 15.30
CA MET A 524 -17.91 30.95 14.93
C MET A 524 -17.43 31.86 13.79
N TRP A 525 -18.11 31.81 12.64
CA TRP A 525 -17.72 32.55 11.43
C TRP A 525 -18.39 33.92 11.26
N SER A 526 -19.48 34.22 11.97
CA SER A 526 -20.18 35.50 11.80
C SER A 526 -20.93 35.98 13.04
N THR A 527 -21.12 37.30 13.13
CA THR A 527 -21.91 37.95 14.18
C THR A 527 -23.38 37.57 14.10
N GLN A 528 -23.90 37.36 12.88
CA GLN A 528 -25.28 36.94 12.62
C GLN A 528 -25.57 35.56 13.21
N ALA A 529 -24.65 34.60 13.06
CA ALA A 529 -24.79 33.27 13.64
C ALA A 529 -24.84 33.32 15.17
N TRP A 530 -24.01 34.17 15.79
CA TRP A 530 -24.08 34.41 17.23
C TRP A 530 -25.39 35.06 17.66
N ASP A 531 -25.89 36.05 16.92
CA ASP A 531 -27.16 36.71 17.24
C ASP A 531 -28.32 35.72 17.28
N THR A 532 -28.36 34.76 16.34
CA THR A 532 -29.33 33.67 16.33
C THR A 532 -29.19 32.75 17.56
N LEU A 533 -27.97 32.32 17.89
CA LEU A 533 -27.72 31.43 19.04
C LEU A 533 -27.98 32.12 20.39
N LYS A 534 -27.66 33.42 20.50
CA LYS A 534 -27.92 34.23 21.69
C LYS A 534 -29.41 34.27 22.02
N LEU A 535 -30.28 34.25 21.00
CA LEU A 535 -31.74 34.22 21.13
C LEU A 535 -32.30 32.87 21.61
N VAL A 536 -31.51 31.82 21.78
CA VAL A 536 -32.00 30.53 22.35
C VAL A 536 -31.36 30.22 23.70
N LEU A 537 -30.30 30.92 24.07
CA LEU A 537 -29.57 30.68 25.32
C LEU A 537 -30.10 31.58 26.45
N PRO A 538 -30.76 31.01 27.49
CA PRO A 538 -31.36 31.79 28.58
C PRO A 538 -30.28 32.44 29.47
N ASP A 539 -30.46 33.71 29.79
CA ASP A 539 -29.63 34.43 30.77
C ASP A 539 -30.34 34.43 32.12
N GLY A 540 -30.20 33.31 32.85
CA GLY A 540 -30.83 33.10 34.15
C GLY A 540 -30.04 33.67 35.34
N MET A 541 -28.96 34.43 35.10
CA MET A 541 -28.05 34.92 36.15
C MET A 541 -27.55 33.81 37.10
N ASN A 542 -27.49 32.57 36.60
CA ASN A 542 -27.20 31.35 37.37
C ASN A 542 -25.74 30.88 37.20
N LYS A 543 -24.83 31.83 36.94
CA LYS A 543 -23.40 31.59 36.68
C LYS A 543 -23.12 30.66 35.49
N SER A 544 -24.03 30.63 34.51
CA SER A 544 -23.78 29.93 33.25
C SER A 544 -22.69 30.66 32.45
N ARG A 545 -21.95 29.88 31.64
CA ARG A 545 -20.81 30.34 30.86
C ARG A 545 -20.94 29.81 29.43
N VAL A 546 -20.55 30.65 28.48
CA VAL A 546 -20.40 30.23 27.08
C VAL A 546 -18.96 30.44 26.69
N MET A 547 -18.30 29.38 26.23
CA MET A 547 -16.99 29.46 25.63
C MET A 547 -17.15 29.56 24.11
N LEU A 548 -16.70 30.65 23.48
CA LEU A 548 -16.87 30.86 22.03
C LEU A 548 -15.54 30.95 21.33
N THR A 549 -15.36 30.23 20.24
CA THR A 549 -14.11 30.26 19.50
C THR A 549 -14.31 30.84 18.12
N THR A 550 -13.33 31.61 17.64
CA THR A 550 -13.45 32.29 16.33
C THR A 550 -12.09 32.73 15.83
N ARG A 551 -11.95 32.78 14.51
CA ARG A 551 -10.80 33.40 13.82
C ARG A 551 -10.99 34.92 13.63
N ILE A 552 -12.16 35.46 13.97
CA ILE A 552 -12.55 36.85 13.69
C ILE A 552 -12.76 37.59 15.00
N LYS A 553 -11.83 38.49 15.33
CA LYS A 553 -11.87 39.28 16.59
C LYS A 553 -13.18 40.05 16.78
N ASP A 554 -13.74 40.58 15.68
CA ASP A 554 -15.00 41.32 15.71
C ASP A 554 -16.19 40.45 16.14
N VAL A 555 -16.18 39.15 15.81
CA VAL A 555 -17.22 38.20 16.27
C VAL A 555 -17.16 38.02 17.78
N ALA A 556 -15.95 37.90 18.36
CA ALA A 556 -15.77 37.79 19.81
C ALA A 556 -16.20 39.08 20.54
N LEU A 557 -15.80 40.24 20.04
CA LEU A 557 -16.19 41.54 20.59
C LEU A 557 -17.68 41.83 20.46
N HIS A 558 -18.31 41.38 19.36
CA HIS A 558 -19.76 41.44 19.19
C HIS A 558 -20.49 40.49 20.16
N ALA A 559 -19.89 39.33 20.43
CA ALA A 559 -20.49 38.33 21.28
C ALA A 559 -20.63 38.80 22.74
N ASP A 560 -19.57 39.44 23.25
CA ASP A 560 -19.56 40.12 24.54
C ASP A 560 -18.62 41.35 24.49
N PRO A 561 -19.17 42.57 24.33
CA PRO A 561 -18.39 43.81 24.26
C PRO A 561 -17.60 44.12 25.54
N SER A 562 -17.96 43.49 26.66
CA SER A 562 -17.28 43.65 27.95
C SER A 562 -16.22 42.57 28.21
N SER A 563 -16.17 41.53 27.38
CA SER A 563 -15.14 40.50 27.46
C SER A 563 -13.82 40.98 26.88
N HIS A 564 -12.72 40.45 27.40
CA HIS A 564 -11.40 40.56 26.78
C HIS A 564 -11.11 39.22 26.11
N PRO A 565 -11.26 39.11 24.77
CA PRO A 565 -11.03 37.84 24.07
C PRO A 565 -9.63 37.30 24.37
N HIS A 566 -9.54 36.01 24.69
CA HIS A 566 -8.25 35.38 24.92
C HIS A 566 -7.60 35.07 23.56
N GLU A 567 -6.67 35.93 23.16
CA GLU A 567 -5.90 35.73 21.94
C GLU A 567 -4.87 34.61 22.17
N MET A 568 -5.02 33.52 21.43
CA MET A 568 -4.07 32.40 21.47
C MET A 568 -2.71 32.88 20.97
N ARG A 569 -1.71 32.87 21.85
CA ARG A 569 -0.34 33.21 21.47
C ARG A 569 0.31 32.07 20.69
N LEU A 570 1.27 32.45 19.85
CA LEU A 570 2.20 31.50 19.24
C LEU A 570 3.09 30.87 20.32
N LEU A 571 3.57 29.66 20.05
CA LEU A 571 4.58 29.02 20.92
C LEU A 571 5.89 29.80 20.82
N ASN A 572 6.56 29.98 21.96
CA ASN A 572 7.92 30.52 21.94
C ASN A 572 8.92 29.45 21.45
N ASP A 573 10.17 29.86 21.20
CA ASP A 573 11.18 28.98 20.62
C ASP A 573 11.44 27.73 21.47
N ASP A 574 11.41 27.84 22.80
CA ASP A 574 11.67 26.72 23.71
C ASP A 574 10.50 25.74 23.75
N GLU A 575 9.27 26.25 23.84
CA GLU A 575 8.03 25.44 23.78
C GLU A 575 7.88 24.76 22.41
N GLY A 576 8.17 25.50 21.34
CA GLY A 576 8.19 24.99 19.98
C GLY A 576 9.25 23.91 19.81
N TRP A 577 10.44 24.10 20.39
CA TRP A 577 11.52 23.11 20.37
C TRP A 577 11.17 21.84 21.13
N GLU A 578 10.54 21.97 22.31
CA GLU A 578 10.06 20.81 23.06
C GLU A 578 9.05 20.00 22.23
N LEU A 579 8.02 20.66 21.68
CA LEU A 579 7.01 20.01 20.85
C LEU A 579 7.63 19.35 19.60
N PHE A 580 8.56 20.04 18.96
CA PHE A 580 9.26 19.56 17.77
C PHE A 580 10.11 18.32 18.06
N MET A 581 10.89 18.35 19.15
CA MET A 581 11.72 17.22 19.55
C MET A 581 10.88 16.01 19.98
N LYS A 582 9.82 16.21 20.75
CA LYS A 582 8.88 15.14 21.13
C LYS A 582 8.28 14.45 19.90
N LYS A 583 7.96 15.21 18.86
CA LYS A 583 7.44 14.64 17.60
C LYS A 583 8.50 13.85 16.83
N ILE A 584 9.75 14.33 16.79
CA ILE A 584 10.84 13.72 16.02
C ILE A 584 11.45 12.50 16.73
N PHE A 585 11.49 12.55 18.06
CA PHE A 585 12.10 11.56 18.97
C PHE A 585 11.10 11.20 20.09
N PRO A 586 10.08 10.37 19.81
CA PRO A 586 9.12 9.96 20.84
C PRO A 586 9.82 9.21 21.99
N GLU A 587 9.48 9.55 23.23
CA GLU A 587 10.17 9.09 24.44
C GLU A 587 10.14 7.55 24.60
N ARG A 588 11.34 6.93 24.66
CA ARG A 588 11.71 5.78 25.53
C ARG A 588 13.08 5.17 25.18
N ASP A 589 14.12 5.99 25.01
CA ASP A 589 15.50 5.52 25.18
C ASP A 589 16.38 6.69 25.65
N PRO A 590 17.18 6.59 26.74
CA PRO A 590 18.14 7.64 27.11
C PRO A 590 19.17 7.98 26.01
N SER A 591 19.27 7.14 24.98
CA SER A 591 20.04 7.40 23.75
C SER A 591 19.28 8.19 22.66
N THR A 592 18.03 8.63 22.89
CA THR A 592 17.23 9.42 21.93
C THR A 592 17.37 10.94 22.06
N ALA A 593 18.37 11.43 22.80
CA ALA A 593 18.66 12.87 22.79
C ALA A 593 19.03 13.31 21.37
N CYS A 594 18.53 14.48 20.94
CA CYS A 594 18.89 15.04 19.65
C CYS A 594 20.43 15.16 19.57
N PRO A 595 21.10 14.54 18.57
CA PRO A 595 22.53 14.71 18.39
C PRO A 595 22.86 16.20 18.29
N ALA A 596 23.90 16.66 19.00
CA ALA A 596 24.26 18.08 19.05
C ALA A 596 24.46 18.70 17.65
N GLU A 597 24.93 17.89 16.68
CA GLU A 597 25.10 18.28 15.28
C GLU A 597 23.79 18.60 14.54
N LEU A 598 22.64 18.08 15.01
CA LEU A 598 21.33 18.31 14.42
C LEU A 598 20.56 19.44 15.10
N GLU A 599 20.95 19.82 16.32
CA GLU A 599 20.24 20.84 17.10
C GLU A 599 20.19 22.18 16.36
N GLU A 600 21.34 22.65 15.85
CA GLU A 600 21.40 23.93 15.14
C GLU A 600 20.51 23.94 13.89
N THR A 601 20.63 22.91 13.05
CA THR A 601 19.81 22.77 11.84
C THR A 601 18.33 22.61 12.18
N GLY A 602 18.02 21.87 13.24
CA GLY A 602 16.66 21.72 13.76
C GLY A 602 16.07 23.05 14.18
N ARG A 603 16.79 23.86 14.94
CA ARG A 603 16.34 25.18 15.39
C ARG A 603 16.12 26.12 14.19
N LYS A 604 16.99 26.07 13.19
CA LYS A 604 16.79 26.80 11.91
C LYS A 604 15.50 26.36 11.21
N ILE A 605 15.19 25.07 11.15
CA ILE A 605 13.91 24.58 10.59
C ILE A 605 12.73 25.07 11.45
N LEU A 606 12.83 24.96 12.77
CA LEU A 606 11.77 25.37 13.70
C LEU A 606 11.43 26.86 13.56
N THR A 607 12.45 27.73 13.41
CA THR A 607 12.23 29.18 13.25
C THR A 607 11.34 29.51 12.05
N LYS A 608 11.32 28.64 11.03
CA LYS A 608 10.46 28.80 9.84
C LYS A 608 9.00 28.48 10.11
N CYS A 609 8.69 27.72 11.17
CA CYS A 609 7.32 27.43 11.59
C CYS A 609 6.63 28.64 12.25
N GLY A 610 7.37 29.68 12.63
CA GLY A 610 6.81 30.89 13.26
C GLY A 610 6.02 30.62 14.54
N GLY A 611 6.36 29.57 15.30
CA GLY A 611 5.65 29.21 16.54
C GLY A 611 4.26 28.58 16.35
N LEU A 612 3.85 28.23 15.11
CA LEU A 612 2.57 27.58 14.80
C LEU A 612 2.62 26.07 15.14
N PRO A 613 1.81 25.56 16.09
CA PRO A 613 1.87 24.16 16.52
C PRO A 613 1.66 23.14 15.37
N LEU A 614 0.72 23.39 14.46
CA LEU A 614 0.46 22.48 13.34
C LEU A 614 1.64 22.41 12.38
N ALA A 615 2.25 23.55 12.04
CA ALA A 615 3.43 23.60 11.18
C ALA A 615 4.63 22.86 11.82
N ILE A 616 4.82 23.04 13.13
CA ILE A 616 5.83 22.34 13.93
C ILE A 616 5.59 20.83 13.90
N LEU A 617 4.36 20.37 14.14
CA LEU A 617 4.01 18.95 14.15
C LEU A 617 4.16 18.30 12.77
N VAL A 618 3.80 19.01 11.70
CA VAL A 618 3.88 18.51 10.32
C VAL A 618 5.34 18.42 9.84
N LEU A 619 6.17 19.41 10.13
CA LEU A 619 7.62 19.33 9.83
C LEU A 619 8.35 18.35 10.73
N GLY A 620 7.98 18.29 12.01
CA GLY A 620 8.48 17.27 12.95
C GLY A 620 8.10 15.86 12.49
N GLY A 621 6.87 15.69 12.00
CA GLY A 621 6.38 14.47 11.39
C GLY A 621 7.15 14.07 10.14
N LEU A 622 7.46 15.01 9.25
CA LEU A 622 8.33 14.77 8.08
C LEU A 622 9.73 14.34 8.52
N LEU A 623 10.37 15.08 9.42
CA LEU A 623 11.72 14.77 9.92
C LEU A 623 11.75 13.50 10.77
N SER A 624 10.62 13.08 11.36
CA SER A 624 10.49 11.79 12.04
C SER A 624 10.83 10.62 11.10
N LYS A 625 10.47 10.76 9.81
CA LYS A 625 10.66 9.75 8.76
C LYS A 625 11.96 9.89 7.98
N LYS A 626 12.73 10.96 8.23
CA LYS A 626 14.07 11.16 7.65
C LYS A 626 15.12 10.51 8.52
N VAL A 627 16.20 10.05 7.86
CA VAL A 627 17.41 9.61 8.56
C VAL A 627 17.94 10.78 9.39
N LYS A 628 18.26 10.55 10.67
CA LYS A 628 18.69 11.58 11.64
C LYS A 628 20.14 11.98 11.38
N THR A 629 20.40 12.67 10.27
CA THR A 629 21.73 13.11 9.82
C THR A 629 21.68 14.55 9.35
N PHE A 630 22.80 15.28 9.50
CA PHE A 630 22.89 16.69 9.12
C PHE A 630 22.51 16.90 7.65
N SER A 631 23.01 16.05 6.75
CA SER A 631 22.70 16.12 5.32
C SER A 631 21.19 16.03 5.02
N ALA A 632 20.47 15.13 5.70
CA ALA A 632 19.03 14.98 5.49
C ALA A 632 18.25 16.20 6.00
N TRP A 633 18.62 16.74 7.17
CA TRP A 633 17.97 17.91 7.75
C TRP A 633 18.32 19.19 6.97
N SER A 634 19.55 19.32 6.47
CA SER A 634 19.98 20.43 5.60
C SER A 634 19.16 20.47 4.30
N LYS A 635 18.92 19.32 3.65
CA LYS A 635 18.05 19.27 2.46
C LYS A 635 16.62 19.71 2.72
N VAL A 636 16.08 19.35 3.89
CA VAL A 636 14.76 19.82 4.33
C VAL A 636 14.80 21.32 4.56
N LEU A 637 15.82 21.84 5.24
CA LEU A 637 16.00 23.28 5.47
C LEU A 637 16.15 24.06 4.16
N GLU A 638 16.92 23.55 3.19
CA GLU A 638 17.05 24.11 1.84
C GLU A 638 15.69 24.15 1.12
N SER A 639 14.93 23.05 1.18
CA SER A 639 13.58 22.99 0.63
C SER A 639 12.68 24.04 1.30
N VAL A 640 12.67 24.10 2.63
CA VAL A 640 11.89 25.09 3.38
C VAL A 640 12.27 26.52 2.97
N ASN A 641 13.56 26.81 2.81
CA ASN A 641 14.04 28.13 2.38
C ASN A 641 13.68 28.48 0.93
N MET A 642 13.64 27.48 0.03
CA MET A 642 13.26 27.67 -1.37
C MET A 642 11.77 28.00 -1.54
N HIS A 643 10.91 27.52 -0.65
CA HIS A 643 9.45 27.61 -0.82
C HIS A 643 8.78 28.66 0.07
N LEU A 644 9.41 29.08 1.16
CA LEU A 644 8.95 30.21 1.94
C LEU A 644 9.35 31.52 1.25
N THR A 645 8.50 31.97 0.33
CA THR A 645 8.58 33.33 -0.24
C THR A 645 8.08 34.36 0.79
N GLU A 646 8.35 35.66 0.58
CA GLU A 646 7.80 36.77 1.39
C GLU A 646 6.25 36.92 1.28
N SER A 647 5.54 35.82 0.99
CA SER A 647 4.08 35.78 0.85
C SER A 647 3.37 35.53 2.18
N SER A 648 2.07 35.82 2.21
CA SER A 648 1.25 35.89 3.42
C SER A 648 0.76 34.55 3.99
N ASP A 649 1.08 33.39 3.38
CA ASP A 649 0.55 32.08 3.82
C ASP A 649 1.65 31.02 4.04
N GLN A 650 2.65 31.38 4.85
CA GLN A 650 3.78 30.53 5.24
C GLN A 650 3.35 29.16 5.79
N CYS A 651 2.19 29.09 6.46
CA CYS A 651 1.68 27.83 7.00
C CYS A 651 1.31 26.85 5.87
N ARG A 652 0.60 27.30 4.84
CA ARG A 652 0.19 26.46 3.71
C ARG A 652 1.40 25.91 2.95
N ASP A 653 2.43 26.72 2.74
CA ASP A 653 3.67 26.28 2.08
C ASP A 653 4.37 25.17 2.88
N ILE A 654 4.40 25.29 4.21
CA ILE A 654 4.94 24.26 5.10
C ILE A 654 4.14 22.96 5.02
N LEU A 655 2.80 23.04 5.03
CA LEU A 655 1.95 21.86 4.91
C LEU A 655 2.15 21.19 3.54
N ALA A 656 2.25 21.98 2.47
CA ALA A 656 2.49 21.48 1.12
C ALA A 656 3.82 20.71 1.02
N LEU A 657 4.88 21.16 1.71
CA LEU A 657 6.16 20.44 1.73
C LEU A 657 6.01 18.99 2.21
N SER A 658 5.20 18.77 3.24
CA SER A 658 4.95 17.42 3.75
C SER A 658 4.11 16.56 2.80
N TYR A 659 3.19 17.15 2.05
CA TYR A 659 2.50 16.46 0.96
C TYR A 659 3.45 16.07 -0.18
N TRP A 660 4.32 16.98 -0.61
CA TRP A 660 5.29 16.70 -1.69
C TRP A 660 6.30 15.61 -1.32
N ASP A 661 6.66 15.51 -0.04
CA ASP A 661 7.53 14.46 0.48
C ASP A 661 6.84 13.09 0.65
N LEU A 662 5.51 13.02 0.53
CA LEU A 662 4.80 11.73 0.65
C LEU A 662 5.23 10.76 -0.46
N PRO A 663 5.44 9.47 -0.14
CA PRO A 663 5.55 8.44 -1.15
C PRO A 663 4.38 8.49 -2.13
N TYR A 664 4.66 8.32 -3.43
CA TYR A 664 3.67 8.41 -4.51
C TYR A 664 2.39 7.59 -4.25
N ASN A 665 2.52 6.40 -3.66
CA ASN A 665 1.42 5.50 -3.30
C ASN A 665 0.51 6.03 -2.17
N LEU A 666 0.99 6.95 -1.33
CA LEU A 666 0.22 7.54 -0.23
C LEU A 666 -0.52 8.81 -0.66
N LYS A 667 -0.07 9.51 -1.71
CA LYS A 667 -0.71 10.74 -2.19
C LYS A 667 -2.20 10.54 -2.53
N PRO A 668 -2.61 9.49 -3.29
CA PRO A 668 -4.03 9.24 -3.54
C PRO A 668 -4.83 8.98 -2.26
N CYS A 669 -4.23 8.33 -1.26
CA CYS A 669 -4.88 8.04 0.03
C CYS A 669 -5.11 9.33 0.83
N PHE A 670 -4.12 10.22 0.87
CA PHE A 670 -4.24 11.56 1.46
C PHE A 670 -5.30 12.40 0.73
N LEU A 671 -5.19 12.52 -0.60
CA LEU A 671 -6.15 13.29 -1.40
C LEU A 671 -7.58 12.79 -1.22
N TYR A 672 -7.79 11.48 -1.08
CA TYR A 672 -9.12 10.91 -0.87
C TYR A 672 -9.82 11.43 0.40
N LEU A 673 -9.06 11.81 1.44
CA LEU A 673 -9.61 12.35 2.68
C LEU A 673 -10.26 13.73 2.48
N GLY A 674 -9.85 14.49 1.47
CA GLY A 674 -10.49 15.76 1.09
C GLY A 674 -11.95 15.63 0.66
N LEU A 675 -12.44 14.42 0.38
CA LEU A 675 -13.86 14.14 0.10
C LEU A 675 -14.75 14.15 1.35
N PHE A 676 -14.18 14.00 2.56
CA PHE A 676 -14.95 13.99 3.79
C PHE A 676 -15.27 15.42 4.26
N PRO A 677 -16.36 15.64 5.00
CA PRO A 677 -16.62 16.95 5.61
C PRO A 677 -15.51 17.36 6.58
N GLU A 678 -15.42 18.65 6.88
CA GLU A 678 -14.58 19.18 7.96
C GLU A 678 -14.91 18.49 9.28
N ASP A 679 -13.87 18.24 10.08
CA ASP A 679 -13.92 17.57 11.39
C ASP A 679 -14.61 16.20 11.45
N HIS A 680 -14.96 15.64 10.31
CA HIS A 680 -15.66 14.37 10.23
C HIS A 680 -14.76 13.25 10.78
N GLU A 681 -15.24 12.57 11.81
CA GLU A 681 -14.56 11.39 12.33
C GLU A 681 -14.73 10.19 11.37
N ILE A 682 -13.62 9.72 10.81
CA ILE A 682 -13.60 8.64 9.84
C ILE A 682 -13.14 7.37 10.53
N TYR A 683 -14.00 6.35 10.53
CA TYR A 683 -13.64 5.02 11.00
C TYR A 683 -12.59 4.37 10.08
N SER A 684 -11.48 3.91 10.65
CA SER A 684 -10.31 3.46 9.90
C SER A 684 -10.60 2.25 9.01
N ASP A 685 -11.39 1.30 9.49
CA ASP A 685 -11.80 0.11 8.75
C ASP A 685 -12.63 0.45 7.50
N ARG A 686 -13.52 1.46 7.58
CA ARG A 686 -14.29 1.94 6.43
C ARG A 686 -13.39 2.65 5.42
N LEU A 687 -12.48 3.50 5.89
CA LEU A 687 -11.53 4.20 5.03
C LEU A 687 -10.63 3.24 4.26
N ILE A 688 -10.06 2.26 4.96
CA ILE A 688 -9.26 1.18 4.38
C ILE A 688 -10.03 0.45 3.29
N ASN A 689 -11.28 0.05 3.58
CA ASN A 689 -12.11 -0.65 2.60
C ASN A 689 -12.43 0.21 1.36
N MET A 690 -12.56 1.53 1.53
CA MET A 690 -12.72 2.46 0.40
C MET A 690 -11.43 2.58 -0.43
N TRP A 691 -10.25 2.70 0.20
CA TRP A 691 -8.96 2.72 -0.52
C TRP A 691 -8.68 1.43 -1.29
N ILE A 692 -9.04 0.28 -0.72
CA ILE A 692 -8.95 -1.03 -1.39
C ILE A 692 -9.90 -1.08 -2.58
N ALA A 693 -11.15 -0.64 -2.40
CA ALA A 693 -12.15 -0.61 -3.47
C ALA A 693 -11.76 0.34 -4.61
N GLU A 694 -11.14 1.48 -4.31
CA GLU A 694 -10.56 2.41 -5.28
C GLU A 694 -9.40 1.78 -6.08
N GLY A 695 -8.66 0.87 -5.44
CA GLY A 695 -7.45 0.25 -5.99
C GLY A 695 -6.18 1.03 -5.68
N PHE A 696 -6.16 1.85 -4.61
CA PHE A 696 -4.96 2.55 -4.16
C PHE A 696 -3.94 1.62 -3.50
N ILE A 697 -4.41 0.49 -3.00
CA ILE A 697 -3.59 -0.48 -2.28
C ILE A 697 -3.21 -1.62 -3.22
N PRO A 698 -1.91 -1.86 -3.49
CA PRO A 698 -1.47 -2.90 -4.39
C PRO A 698 -1.63 -4.28 -3.76
N GLN A 699 -2.12 -5.25 -4.53
CA GLN A 699 -2.25 -6.65 -4.10
C GLN A 699 -0.94 -7.40 -4.43
N LYS A 700 -0.14 -7.76 -3.41
CA LYS A 700 1.05 -8.63 -3.54
C LYS A 700 0.68 -10.06 -3.16
N ASP A 701 1.28 -11.06 -3.80
CA ASP A 701 1.05 -12.46 -3.46
C ASP A 701 1.41 -12.74 -1.99
N ASN A 702 0.50 -13.41 -1.27
CA ASN A 702 0.52 -13.68 0.17
C ASN A 702 0.39 -12.48 1.14
N SER A 703 0.25 -11.24 0.67
CA SER A 703 0.01 -10.08 1.56
C SER A 703 -1.49 -9.85 1.85
N ILE A 704 -1.81 -9.54 3.10
CA ILE A 704 -3.16 -9.12 3.49
C ILE A 704 -3.32 -7.66 3.10
N VAL A 705 -4.17 -7.36 2.11
CA VAL A 705 -4.34 -6.00 1.56
C VAL A 705 -4.74 -4.98 2.63
N GLU A 706 -5.58 -5.38 3.60
CA GLU A 706 -5.94 -4.55 4.76
C GLU A 706 -4.73 -4.18 5.60
N GLY A 707 -3.77 -5.09 5.78
CA GLY A 707 -2.55 -4.80 6.53
C GLY A 707 -1.70 -3.74 5.84
N VAL A 708 -1.58 -3.79 4.51
CA VAL A 708 -0.86 -2.75 3.75
C VAL A 708 -1.59 -1.40 3.85
N ALA A 709 -2.92 -1.41 3.84
CA ALA A 709 -3.73 -0.21 4.01
C ALA A 709 -3.65 0.38 5.43
N GLU A 710 -3.58 -0.47 6.46
CA GLU A 710 -3.31 -0.09 7.85
C GLU A 710 -1.93 0.57 7.96
N ASP A 711 -0.89 -0.01 7.36
CA ASP A 711 0.46 0.57 7.33
C ASP A 711 0.46 1.96 6.67
N TYR A 712 -0.35 2.15 5.62
CA TYR A 712 -0.50 3.46 4.95
C TYR A 712 -1.17 4.50 5.85
N LEU A 713 -2.22 4.10 6.57
CA LEU A 713 -2.91 4.97 7.52
C LEU A 713 -1.98 5.37 8.67
N GLU A 714 -1.22 4.42 9.22
CA GLU A 714 -0.22 4.67 10.27
C GLU A 714 0.91 5.60 9.79
N GLU A 715 1.34 5.50 8.53
CA GLU A 715 2.34 6.41 7.98
C GLU A 715 1.81 7.85 7.85
N LEU A 716 0.55 8.05 7.46
CA LEU A 716 -0.08 9.37 7.39
C LEU A 716 -0.24 10.00 8.79
N VAL A 717 -0.68 9.23 9.79
CA VAL A 717 -0.72 9.68 11.20
C VAL A 717 0.69 9.99 11.72
N GLY A 718 1.65 9.10 11.45
CA GLY A 718 3.05 9.29 11.87
C GLY A 718 3.67 10.58 11.33
N ARG A 719 3.30 10.97 10.10
CA ARG A 719 3.71 12.23 9.47
C ARG A 719 2.90 13.46 9.90
N SER A 720 1.90 13.30 10.78
CA SER A 720 0.94 14.35 11.17
C SER A 720 0.15 14.93 10.00
N MET A 721 -0.05 14.16 8.92
CA MET A 721 -0.92 14.54 7.80
C MET A 721 -2.41 14.29 8.11
N ILE A 722 -2.69 13.47 9.12
CA ILE A 722 -4.00 13.23 9.73
C ILE A 722 -3.81 12.94 11.22
N GLN A 723 -4.88 13.07 11.99
CA GLN A 723 -4.89 12.85 13.44
C GLN A 723 -5.61 11.54 13.77
N ALA A 724 -5.09 10.79 14.74
CA ALA A 724 -5.79 9.63 15.28
C ALA A 724 -6.84 10.11 16.30
N ALA A 725 -8.12 9.89 16.00
CA ALA A 725 -9.22 10.29 16.88
C ALA A 725 -9.51 9.23 17.96
N SER A 726 -9.26 7.95 17.66
CA SER A 726 -9.35 6.86 18.65
C SER A 726 -8.39 5.72 18.32
N LYS A 727 -8.05 4.91 19.34
CA LYS A 727 -7.29 3.66 19.19
C LYS A 727 -8.16 2.45 19.49
N GLN A 728 -7.88 1.36 18.80
CA GLN A 728 -8.43 0.05 19.10
C GLN A 728 -7.65 -0.61 20.24
N ALA A 729 -8.25 -1.63 20.86
CA ALA A 729 -7.65 -2.33 22.01
C ALA A 729 -6.34 -3.08 21.69
N ASN A 730 -6.12 -3.44 20.43
CA ASN A 730 -4.86 -4.01 19.93
C ASN A 730 -3.79 -2.94 19.65
N GLY A 731 -4.10 -1.66 19.82
CA GLY A 731 -3.20 -0.53 19.55
C GLY A 731 -3.29 0.07 18.15
N SER A 732 -4.03 -0.54 17.21
CA SER A 732 -4.23 0.03 15.87
C SER A 732 -5.15 1.26 15.90
N ILE A 733 -5.14 2.06 14.85
CA ILE A 733 -6.01 3.25 14.74
C ILE A 733 -7.46 2.77 14.59
N GLY A 734 -8.36 3.31 15.42
CA GLY A 734 -9.80 3.02 15.38
C GLY A 734 -10.56 3.99 14.48
N SER A 735 -10.25 5.28 14.62
CA SER A 735 -10.77 6.36 13.79
C SER A 735 -9.74 7.48 13.65
N CYS A 736 -9.87 8.27 12.59
CA CYS A 736 -9.01 9.42 12.30
C CYS A 736 -9.81 10.65 11.86
N ARG A 737 -9.19 11.82 11.97
CA ARG A 737 -9.69 13.11 11.45
C ARG A 737 -8.62 13.78 10.60
N ILE A 738 -9.04 14.59 9.64
CA ILE A 738 -8.15 15.48 8.89
C ILE A 738 -8.38 16.91 9.39
N HIS A 739 -7.31 17.61 9.72
CA HIS A 739 -7.39 19.01 10.13
C HIS A 739 -7.77 19.89 8.94
N ASP A 740 -8.58 20.93 9.14
CA ASP A 740 -9.09 21.81 8.07
C ASP A 740 -8.03 22.32 7.11
N LEU A 741 -6.91 22.89 7.60
CA LEU A 741 -5.83 23.37 6.72
C LEU A 741 -5.20 22.26 5.86
N LEU A 742 -5.10 21.04 6.38
CA LEU A 742 -4.62 19.88 5.63
C LEU A 742 -5.68 19.37 4.63
N ARG A 743 -6.97 19.50 4.99
CA ARG A 743 -8.09 19.22 4.11
C ARG A 743 -8.14 20.23 2.95
N ASP A 744 -7.94 21.52 3.21
CA ASP A 744 -7.87 22.57 2.20
C ASP A 744 -6.70 22.35 1.23
N LEU A 745 -5.53 21.97 1.77
CA LEU A 745 -4.39 21.54 0.95
C LEU A 745 -4.78 20.34 0.08
N SER A 746 -5.41 19.32 0.65
CA SER A 746 -5.89 18.15 -0.08
C SER A 746 -6.88 18.52 -1.19
N ILE A 747 -7.82 19.44 -0.94
CA ILE A 747 -8.80 19.92 -1.93
C ILE A 747 -8.12 20.70 -3.04
N SER A 748 -7.21 21.60 -2.68
CA SER A 748 -6.41 22.37 -3.64
C SER A 748 -5.62 21.47 -4.59
N GLU A 749 -4.84 20.54 -4.04
CA GLU A 749 -4.03 19.60 -4.83
C GLU A 749 -4.90 18.63 -5.64
N ALA A 750 -6.04 18.19 -5.10
CA ALA A 750 -6.97 17.33 -5.84
C ALA A 750 -7.64 18.06 -7.00
N THR A 751 -8.00 19.34 -6.82
CA THR A 751 -8.67 20.15 -7.85
C THR A 751 -7.71 20.42 -9.02
N GLN A 752 -6.46 20.78 -8.72
CA GLN A 752 -5.42 20.99 -9.73
C GLN A 752 -5.14 19.73 -10.57
N ASN A 753 -5.23 18.54 -9.94
CA ASN A 753 -5.00 17.26 -10.60
C ASN A 753 -6.27 16.56 -11.14
N ASN A 754 -7.43 17.24 -11.12
CA ASN A 754 -8.74 16.65 -11.46
C ASN A 754 -9.04 15.31 -10.74
N PHE A 755 -8.56 15.16 -9.50
CA PHE A 755 -8.64 13.91 -8.74
C PHE A 755 -10.04 13.66 -8.15
N PHE A 756 -10.71 14.71 -7.67
CA PHE A 756 -12.11 14.68 -7.26
C PHE A 756 -12.83 16.02 -7.49
N THR A 757 -14.15 16.02 -7.29
CA THR A 757 -14.98 17.23 -7.25
C THR A 757 -15.88 17.21 -6.02
N LEU A 758 -16.04 18.36 -5.37
CA LEU A 758 -17.00 18.58 -4.28
C LEU A 758 -18.21 19.32 -4.82
N HIS A 759 -19.41 18.88 -4.46
CA HIS A 759 -20.63 19.59 -4.81
C HIS A 759 -21.17 20.32 -3.58
N ASN A 760 -20.67 21.54 -3.37
CA ASN A 760 -21.25 22.55 -2.49
C ASN A 760 -20.90 23.99 -2.90
N ASP A 761 -20.23 24.17 -4.05
CA ASP A 761 -19.60 25.45 -4.36
C ASP A 761 -20.55 26.37 -5.13
N ASN A 762 -20.78 27.56 -4.57
CA ASN A 762 -21.53 28.64 -5.20
C ASN A 762 -20.76 29.15 -6.42
N GLY A 763 -20.95 28.48 -7.57
CA GLY A 763 -20.78 29.10 -8.89
C GLY A 763 -19.36 29.19 -9.46
N THR A 764 -18.33 28.56 -8.90
CA THR A 764 -16.99 28.51 -9.53
C THR A 764 -16.56 27.08 -9.90
N SER A 765 -17.38 26.38 -10.68
CA SER A 765 -16.92 25.12 -11.28
C SER A 765 -16.24 25.37 -12.62
N SER A 766 -14.92 25.13 -12.64
CA SER A 766 -14.13 24.97 -13.87
C SER A 766 -14.80 23.95 -14.81
N SER A 767 -14.75 24.22 -16.11
CA SER A 767 -15.36 23.45 -17.20
C SER A 767 -14.70 22.08 -17.45
N SER A 768 -14.49 21.27 -16.41
CA SER A 768 -13.89 19.94 -16.53
C SER A 768 -14.91 18.90 -17.02
N THR A 769 -14.54 18.18 -18.09
CA THR A 769 -15.40 17.25 -18.83
C THR A 769 -15.39 15.82 -18.28
N SER A 770 -14.67 15.54 -17.17
CA SER A 770 -14.62 14.20 -16.57
C SER A 770 -14.43 14.27 -15.05
N VAL A 771 -15.41 13.77 -14.29
CA VAL A 771 -15.34 13.65 -12.82
C VAL A 771 -15.12 12.19 -12.47
N ARG A 772 -14.13 11.91 -11.62
CA ARG A 772 -13.75 10.56 -11.17
C ARG A 772 -14.34 10.20 -9.81
N ARG A 773 -14.36 11.16 -8.90
CA ARG A 773 -14.83 11.00 -7.52
C ARG A 773 -15.63 12.22 -7.14
N LEU A 774 -16.76 11.98 -6.49
CA LEU A 774 -17.72 13.01 -6.16
C LEU A 774 -18.11 12.89 -4.68
N ALA A 775 -18.02 13.99 -3.95
CA ALA A 775 -18.66 14.13 -2.64
C ALA A 775 -19.86 15.08 -2.73
N LEU A 776 -20.95 14.69 -2.06
CA LEU A 776 -22.19 15.46 -1.95
C LEU A 776 -22.47 15.75 -0.47
N TYR A 777 -22.48 17.02 -0.09
CA TYR A 777 -22.74 17.47 1.28
C TYR A 777 -24.19 17.91 1.46
N ASP A 778 -24.75 18.60 0.48
CA ASP A 778 -26.15 19.06 0.50
C ASP A 778 -27.10 18.27 -0.43
N ASN A 779 -28.40 18.48 -0.22
CA ASN A 779 -29.43 17.96 -1.11
C ASN A 779 -29.42 18.75 -2.42
N ILE A 780 -29.31 18.05 -3.54
CA ILE A 780 -29.28 18.67 -4.86
C ILE A 780 -30.71 19.06 -5.26
N ASP A 781 -31.05 20.33 -5.04
CA ASP A 781 -32.25 20.95 -5.58
C ASP A 781 -32.05 21.30 -7.07
N GLY A 782 -32.28 20.32 -7.94
CA GLY A 782 -32.48 20.57 -9.37
C GLY A 782 -31.53 19.87 -10.35
N TYR A 783 -31.86 20.06 -11.63
CA TYR A 783 -31.23 19.43 -12.80
C TYR A 783 -29.88 20.10 -13.10
N ASN A 784 -28.77 19.57 -12.59
CA ASN A 784 -27.43 20.02 -12.99
C ASN A 784 -26.96 19.30 -14.27
N LYS A 785 -27.11 19.95 -15.44
CA LYS A 785 -26.64 19.45 -16.76
C LYS A 785 -25.17 19.01 -16.75
N HIS A 786 -24.33 19.71 -15.99
CA HIS A 786 -22.89 19.47 -15.91
C HIS A 786 -22.53 18.15 -15.21
N ILE A 787 -23.27 17.79 -14.15
CA ILE A 787 -23.04 16.52 -13.43
C ILE A 787 -23.38 15.35 -14.36
N ASN A 788 -24.49 15.43 -15.11
CA ASN A 788 -24.93 14.36 -16.01
C ASN A 788 -23.95 14.00 -17.14
N GLY A 789 -23.19 14.97 -17.65
CA GLY A 789 -22.16 14.72 -18.67
C GLY A 789 -20.96 13.92 -18.12
N SER A 790 -20.61 14.16 -16.86
CA SER A 790 -19.42 13.62 -16.19
C SER A 790 -19.67 12.31 -15.42
N ILE A 791 -20.93 11.91 -15.22
CA ILE A 791 -21.31 10.70 -14.48
C ILE A 791 -20.78 9.39 -15.12
N SER A 792 -20.50 9.39 -16.43
CA SER A 792 -20.06 8.17 -17.14
C SER A 792 -18.64 7.71 -16.78
N THR A 793 -17.81 8.58 -16.18
CA THR A 793 -16.43 8.31 -15.75
C THR A 793 -16.26 8.15 -14.25
N LEU A 794 -17.35 8.27 -13.47
CA LEU A 794 -17.34 8.20 -12.01
C LEU A 794 -16.94 6.81 -11.52
N ARG A 795 -16.00 6.81 -10.57
CA ARG A 795 -15.53 5.65 -9.80
C ARG A 795 -16.04 5.69 -8.36
N SER A 796 -16.26 6.86 -7.79
CA SER A 796 -16.71 6.97 -6.40
C SER A 796 -17.73 8.07 -6.18
N ILE A 797 -18.72 7.76 -5.35
CA ILE A 797 -19.73 8.69 -4.87
C ILE A 797 -19.81 8.54 -3.36
N LEU A 798 -19.48 9.61 -2.64
CA LEU A 798 -19.69 9.74 -1.19
C LEU A 798 -20.78 10.78 -0.95
N TRP A 799 -21.89 10.36 -0.36
CA TRP A 799 -23.02 11.24 -0.12
C TRP A 799 -23.32 11.28 1.38
N PHE A 800 -23.04 12.45 1.99
CA PHE A 800 -23.16 12.69 3.42
C PHE A 800 -24.53 13.28 3.83
N ALA A 801 -25.27 13.93 2.92
CA ALA A 801 -26.61 14.46 3.18
C ALA A 801 -27.67 13.37 3.49
N GLU A 802 -28.59 13.65 4.42
CA GLU A 802 -29.81 12.86 4.64
C GLU A 802 -30.90 13.28 3.64
N TYR A 803 -31.06 12.53 2.55
CA TYR A 803 -32.05 12.85 1.53
C TYR A 803 -33.48 12.44 1.96
N LYS A 804 -34.39 13.42 2.04
CA LYS A 804 -35.81 13.23 2.42
C LYS A 804 -36.78 13.17 1.22
N GLY A 805 -36.29 13.27 -0.03
CA GLY A 805 -37.11 13.30 -1.26
C GLY A 805 -37.05 12.02 -2.12
N ASN A 806 -37.53 12.10 -3.37
CA ASN A 806 -37.32 11.07 -4.42
C ASN A 806 -36.04 11.34 -5.21
N TRP A 807 -35.15 10.35 -5.37
CA TRP A 807 -33.86 10.55 -6.05
C TRP A 807 -34.03 11.32 -7.36
N PRO A 808 -33.19 12.32 -7.68
CA PRO A 808 -33.15 12.83 -9.04
C PRO A 808 -32.83 11.64 -9.95
N ARG A 809 -33.78 11.25 -10.83
CA ARG A 809 -33.64 10.16 -11.83
C ARG A 809 -32.36 10.24 -12.68
N LEU A 810 -31.71 11.39 -12.64
CA LEU A 810 -30.60 11.82 -13.48
C LEU A 810 -29.24 11.49 -12.88
N LEU A 811 -29.15 11.23 -11.58
CA LEU A 811 -27.90 10.86 -10.90
C LEU A 811 -27.59 9.37 -10.96
N ILE A 812 -28.45 8.54 -11.55
CA ILE A 812 -28.21 7.10 -11.67
C ILE A 812 -27.05 6.93 -12.64
N PRO A 813 -25.85 6.55 -12.15
CA PRO A 813 -24.73 6.41 -13.02
C PRO A 813 -25.03 5.33 -14.03
N SER A 814 -24.57 5.50 -15.27
CA SER A 814 -24.45 4.35 -16.17
C SER A 814 -23.56 3.24 -15.56
N GLY A 815 -22.95 3.49 -14.40
CA GLY A 815 -22.66 2.51 -13.33
C GLY A 815 -21.51 1.58 -13.61
N LYS A 816 -21.05 1.53 -14.85
CA LYS A 816 -20.05 0.57 -15.33
C LYS A 816 -18.68 0.76 -14.70
N LEU A 817 -18.32 1.97 -14.28
CA LEU A 817 -16.98 2.27 -13.73
C LEU A 817 -17.02 2.53 -12.21
N LEU A 818 -18.20 2.56 -11.62
CA LEU A 818 -18.37 2.86 -10.19
C LEU A 818 -17.81 1.71 -9.35
N ARG A 819 -16.89 2.03 -8.45
CA ARG A 819 -16.20 1.12 -7.51
C ARG A 819 -16.65 1.36 -6.06
N VAL A 820 -16.85 2.62 -5.65
CA VAL A 820 -17.30 2.98 -4.30
C VAL A 820 -18.64 3.70 -4.38
N PHE A 821 -19.62 3.19 -3.63
CA PHE A 821 -20.88 3.87 -3.42
C PHE A 821 -21.18 3.93 -1.92
N HIS A 822 -21.17 5.15 -1.38
CA HIS A 822 -21.55 5.45 -0.01
C HIS A 822 -22.68 6.48 -0.06
N ALA A 823 -23.87 6.09 0.37
CA ALA A 823 -24.97 7.02 0.52
C ALA A 823 -25.79 6.75 1.78
N SER A 824 -26.50 7.79 2.20
CA SER A 824 -27.57 7.65 3.19
C SER A 824 -28.63 6.71 2.63
N SER A 825 -29.37 7.03 1.57
CA SER A 825 -30.49 6.17 1.13
C SER A 825 -30.24 5.25 -0.09
N ALA A 826 -30.97 4.12 -0.12
CA ALA A 826 -30.94 3.10 -1.16
C ALA A 826 -31.74 3.44 -2.43
N GLY A 827 -32.33 4.64 -2.54
CA GLY A 827 -33.21 5.01 -3.65
C GLY A 827 -32.59 4.79 -5.03
N ILE A 828 -31.26 5.01 -5.15
CA ILE A 828 -30.51 4.79 -6.39
C ILE A 828 -30.52 3.33 -6.88
N LEU A 829 -30.58 2.36 -5.96
CA LEU A 829 -30.51 0.94 -6.28
C LEU A 829 -31.88 0.35 -6.64
N ARG A 830 -32.98 1.05 -6.33
CA ARG A 830 -34.33 0.60 -6.69
C ARG A 830 -34.59 0.73 -8.20
N GLU A 831 -33.99 1.74 -8.84
CA GLU A 831 -34.11 1.97 -10.28
C GLU A 831 -33.03 1.24 -11.10
N ALA A 832 -31.99 0.71 -10.44
CA ALA A 832 -30.96 -0.18 -11.00
C ALA A 832 -31.57 -1.55 -11.38
N THR A 833 -32.35 -1.55 -12.45
CA THR A 833 -33.17 -2.68 -12.90
C THR A 833 -32.56 -3.44 -14.06
N LYS A 834 -31.42 -2.97 -14.61
CA LYS A 834 -30.76 -3.63 -15.75
C LYS A 834 -29.59 -4.50 -15.29
N GLU A 835 -29.55 -5.72 -15.81
CA GLU A 835 -28.42 -6.64 -15.63
C GLU A 835 -27.10 -5.99 -16.07
N GLY A 836 -26.12 -5.96 -15.16
CA GLY A 836 -24.76 -5.47 -15.42
C GLY A 836 -24.49 -4.00 -15.09
N GLU A 837 -25.50 -3.20 -14.72
CA GLU A 837 -25.26 -1.91 -14.06
C GLU A 837 -24.45 -2.18 -12.76
N PHE A 838 -23.45 -1.35 -12.43
CA PHE A 838 -22.60 -1.49 -11.22
C PHE A 838 -21.72 -2.75 -11.10
N SER A 839 -21.44 -3.46 -12.19
CA SER A 839 -20.56 -4.65 -12.16
C SER A 839 -19.14 -4.42 -11.62
N ASN A 840 -18.61 -3.20 -11.68
CA ASN A 840 -17.30 -2.84 -11.10
C ASN A 840 -17.37 -2.37 -9.64
N LEU A 841 -18.56 -2.38 -9.03
CA LEU A 841 -18.73 -1.95 -7.65
C LEU A 841 -18.03 -2.93 -6.71
N ARG A 842 -17.18 -2.39 -5.83
CA ARG A 842 -16.41 -3.13 -4.84
C ARG A 842 -16.80 -2.77 -3.41
N TYR A 843 -17.25 -1.54 -3.18
CA TYR A 843 -17.74 -1.06 -1.88
C TYR A 843 -19.14 -0.49 -2.01
N LEU A 844 -20.07 -1.03 -1.21
CA LEU A 844 -21.44 -0.54 -1.12
C LEU A 844 -21.82 -0.32 0.34
N ARG A 845 -22.13 0.93 0.69
CA ARG A 845 -22.71 1.30 1.99
C ARG A 845 -24.03 2.02 1.82
N ILE A 846 -25.02 1.60 2.60
CA ILE A 846 -26.36 2.20 2.63
C ILE A 846 -26.82 2.35 4.09
N SER A 847 -27.18 3.57 4.49
CA SER A 847 -27.50 3.92 5.88
C SER A 847 -29.00 4.10 6.16
N THR A 848 -29.82 4.40 5.15
CA THR A 848 -31.26 4.67 5.23
C THR A 848 -32.04 3.95 4.12
N PHE A 849 -33.26 3.49 4.42
CA PHE A 849 -34.14 2.81 3.47
C PHE A 849 -35.53 3.39 3.70
N ALA A 850 -36.13 4.00 2.68
CA ALA A 850 -37.54 4.37 2.75
C ALA A 850 -38.33 3.06 2.94
N SER A 851 -39.18 3.03 3.97
CA SER A 851 -39.76 1.89 4.71
C SER A 851 -40.57 0.83 3.94
N THR A 852 -40.31 0.59 2.65
CA THR A 852 -41.04 -0.41 1.86
C THR A 852 -40.14 -1.24 0.95
N LYS A 853 -39.89 -2.47 1.39
CA LYS A 853 -39.53 -3.69 0.63
C LYS A 853 -38.04 -3.97 0.37
N SER A 854 -37.72 -5.26 0.46
CA SER A 854 -36.45 -5.97 0.23
C SER A 854 -35.53 -5.30 -0.79
N LEU A 855 -34.22 -5.39 -0.54
CA LEU A 855 -33.22 -5.15 -1.58
C LEU A 855 -33.47 -6.14 -2.73
N SER A 856 -33.40 -5.68 -3.98
CA SER A 856 -33.69 -6.49 -5.16
C SER A 856 -32.63 -7.59 -5.36
N SER A 857 -32.99 -8.66 -6.05
CA SER A 857 -32.07 -9.76 -6.39
C SER A 857 -30.82 -9.32 -7.18
N PHE A 858 -30.84 -8.11 -7.74
CA PHE A 858 -29.73 -7.47 -8.44
C PHE A 858 -28.41 -7.47 -7.66
N ILE A 859 -28.44 -7.39 -6.32
CA ILE A 859 -27.21 -7.40 -5.52
C ILE A 859 -26.35 -8.66 -5.76
N GLY A 860 -26.96 -9.79 -6.11
CA GLY A 860 -26.23 -11.02 -6.45
C GLY A 860 -25.46 -10.93 -7.77
N ASN A 861 -25.71 -9.92 -8.60
CA ASN A 861 -24.99 -9.68 -9.84
C ASN A 861 -23.72 -8.83 -9.64
N LEU A 862 -23.47 -8.33 -8.43
CA LEU A 862 -22.31 -7.51 -8.09
C LEU A 862 -21.09 -8.38 -7.80
N SER A 863 -20.62 -9.14 -8.79
CA SER A 863 -19.60 -10.19 -8.59
C SER A 863 -18.24 -9.69 -8.09
N ASN A 864 -17.93 -8.40 -8.24
CA ASN A 864 -16.70 -7.78 -7.74
C ASN A 864 -16.86 -7.17 -6.33
N LEU A 865 -18.03 -7.29 -5.71
CA LEU A 865 -18.32 -6.63 -4.45
C LEU A 865 -17.48 -7.25 -3.32
N GLN A 866 -16.65 -6.42 -2.69
CA GLN A 866 -15.76 -6.80 -1.60
C GLN A 866 -16.32 -6.38 -0.24
N THR A 867 -17.03 -5.26 -0.16
CA THR A 867 -17.63 -4.74 1.07
C THR A 867 -19.10 -4.40 0.86
N LEU A 868 -19.96 -4.95 1.71
CA LEU A 868 -21.38 -4.62 1.80
C LEU A 868 -21.74 -4.22 3.24
N GLU A 869 -22.15 -2.96 3.42
CA GLU A 869 -22.61 -2.43 4.71
C GLU A 869 -24.04 -1.89 4.61
N ILE A 870 -24.93 -2.42 5.45
CA ILE A 870 -26.35 -2.07 5.50
C ILE A 870 -26.74 -1.88 6.97
N SER A 871 -27.20 -0.68 7.31
CA SER A 871 -27.41 -0.27 8.71
C SER A 871 -28.87 -0.29 9.18
N LEU A 872 -29.81 -0.85 8.42
CA LEU A 872 -31.25 -0.84 8.75
C LEU A 872 -31.97 -2.17 8.57
N ASP A 873 -33.17 -2.24 9.16
CA ASP A 873 -34.16 -3.32 8.98
C ASP A 873 -34.64 -3.39 7.52
N CYS A 874 -33.91 -4.13 6.70
CA CYS A 874 -34.36 -4.53 5.37
C CYS A 874 -34.34 -6.06 5.24
N SER A 875 -34.80 -6.54 4.08
CA SER A 875 -34.67 -7.94 3.68
C SER A 875 -33.57 -8.04 2.64
N LEU A 876 -32.60 -8.91 2.85
CA LEU A 876 -31.58 -9.24 1.86
C LEU A 876 -31.96 -10.52 1.08
N PRO A 877 -31.78 -10.52 -0.25
CA PRO A 877 -32.05 -11.69 -1.08
C PRO A 877 -30.96 -12.76 -0.93
N ASN A 878 -31.31 -14.03 -1.15
CA ASN A 878 -30.35 -15.15 -1.13
C ASN A 878 -29.19 -15.03 -2.13
N ALA A 879 -29.34 -14.17 -3.15
CA ALA A 879 -28.32 -14.02 -4.18
C ALA A 879 -26.98 -13.47 -3.64
N ILE A 880 -26.97 -12.85 -2.45
CA ILE A 880 -25.74 -12.34 -1.79
C ILE A 880 -24.76 -13.47 -1.45
N TRP A 881 -25.28 -14.67 -1.19
CA TRP A 881 -24.45 -15.82 -0.85
C TRP A 881 -23.60 -16.34 -2.03
N ASN A 882 -23.77 -15.78 -3.22
CA ASN A 882 -22.97 -16.11 -4.42
C ASN A 882 -21.83 -15.12 -4.68
N LEU A 883 -21.63 -14.11 -3.82
CA LEU A 883 -20.60 -13.09 -3.99
C LEU A 883 -19.24 -13.59 -3.49
N GLU A 884 -18.52 -14.35 -4.31
CA GLU A 884 -17.25 -15.01 -3.95
C GLU A 884 -16.12 -14.04 -3.55
N GLU A 885 -16.13 -12.83 -4.10
CA GLU A 885 -15.16 -11.77 -3.80
C GLU A 885 -15.46 -11.01 -2.49
N LEU A 886 -16.56 -11.32 -1.81
CA LEU A 886 -17.00 -10.60 -0.62
C LEU A 886 -16.07 -10.87 0.57
N ARG A 887 -15.57 -9.79 1.18
CA ARG A 887 -14.62 -9.78 2.30
C ARG A 887 -15.28 -9.26 3.57
N HIS A 888 -16.19 -8.29 3.46
CA HIS A 888 -16.90 -7.71 4.59
C HIS A 888 -18.39 -7.67 4.34
N LEU A 889 -19.16 -8.35 5.17
CA LEU A 889 -20.62 -8.32 5.17
C LEU A 889 -21.11 -7.78 6.51
N ARG A 890 -21.62 -6.55 6.53
CA ARG A 890 -22.11 -5.87 7.73
C ARG A 890 -23.59 -5.55 7.58
N ALA A 891 -24.44 -6.42 8.14
CA ALA A 891 -25.89 -6.38 7.95
C ALA A 891 -26.65 -6.81 9.22
N SER A 892 -26.22 -6.32 10.39
CA SER A 892 -26.70 -6.78 11.71
C SER A 892 -28.19 -6.56 11.96
N TYR A 893 -28.83 -5.64 11.25
CA TYR A 893 -30.24 -5.29 11.39
C TYR A 893 -31.12 -5.98 10.33
N VAL A 894 -30.52 -6.73 9.40
CA VAL A 894 -31.24 -7.26 8.24
C VAL A 894 -31.85 -8.63 8.53
N SER A 895 -33.06 -8.84 8.03
CA SER A 895 -33.70 -10.17 7.88
C SER A 895 -33.31 -10.83 6.55
N PHE A 896 -33.23 -12.16 6.52
CA PHE A 896 -32.87 -12.90 5.31
C PHE A 896 -34.06 -13.71 4.81
N VAL A 897 -34.26 -13.71 3.48
CA VAL A 897 -35.30 -14.51 2.85
C VAL A 897 -34.71 -15.82 2.35
N GLY A 898 -35.07 -16.95 2.97
CA GLY A 898 -34.71 -18.31 2.55
C GLY A 898 -33.45 -18.89 3.20
N HIS A 899 -32.91 -19.98 2.63
CA HIS A 899 -31.81 -20.72 3.24
C HIS A 899 -30.45 -20.07 3.00
N GLN A 900 -29.76 -19.77 4.10
CA GLN A 900 -28.47 -19.12 4.11
C GLN A 900 -27.35 -20.16 3.94
N ARG A 901 -26.61 -20.11 2.82
CA ARG A 901 -25.48 -21.01 2.53
C ARG A 901 -24.19 -20.21 2.42
N LEU A 902 -23.38 -20.19 3.47
CA LEU A 902 -22.15 -19.36 3.52
C LEU A 902 -20.98 -19.97 2.72
N ASN A 903 -21.14 -21.19 2.18
CA ASN A 903 -20.07 -22.00 1.58
C ASN A 903 -19.26 -21.34 0.46
N ASN A 904 -19.83 -20.36 -0.24
CA ASN A 904 -19.16 -19.69 -1.36
C ASN A 904 -18.36 -18.45 -0.91
N LEU A 905 -18.58 -17.94 0.31
CA LEU A 905 -17.94 -16.71 0.81
C LEU A 905 -16.57 -17.00 1.46
N ARG A 906 -15.66 -17.64 0.73
CA ARG A 906 -14.37 -18.12 1.28
C ARG A 906 -13.40 -16.99 1.63
N ASN A 907 -13.56 -15.82 1.01
CA ASN A 907 -12.72 -14.64 1.23
C ASN A 907 -13.21 -13.76 2.39
N LEU A 908 -14.28 -14.16 3.07
CA LEU A 908 -14.92 -13.35 4.10
C LEU A 908 -14.05 -13.21 5.36
N GLN A 909 -13.80 -11.97 5.75
CA GLN A 909 -13.04 -11.58 6.93
C GLN A 909 -13.91 -10.95 8.02
N SER A 910 -15.00 -10.27 7.66
CA SER A 910 -15.95 -9.71 8.62
C SER A 910 -17.38 -10.14 8.31
N LEU A 911 -18.09 -10.63 9.33
CA LEU A 911 -19.47 -11.10 9.22
C LEU A 911 -20.31 -10.57 10.37
N TRP A 912 -21.20 -9.61 10.09
CA TRP A 912 -22.14 -9.08 11.07
C TRP A 912 -23.57 -9.34 10.64
N LEU A 913 -24.26 -10.26 11.31
CA LEU A 913 -25.63 -10.66 10.96
C LEU A 913 -26.51 -10.85 12.19
N ARG A 914 -27.83 -10.85 11.95
CA ARG A 914 -28.79 -11.38 12.92
C ARG A 914 -28.63 -12.90 13.08
N ALA A 915 -28.81 -13.40 14.30
CA ALA A 915 -28.81 -14.81 14.62
C ALA A 915 -29.81 -15.58 13.73
N GLY A 916 -29.40 -16.73 13.20
CA GLY A 916 -30.19 -17.48 12.23
C GLY A 916 -29.60 -18.85 11.91
N SER A 917 -30.27 -19.59 11.04
CA SER A 917 -29.93 -20.99 10.70
C SER A 917 -28.55 -21.14 10.05
N TRP A 918 -27.98 -20.07 9.48
CA TRP A 918 -26.61 -20.02 8.97
C TRP A 918 -25.55 -20.46 9.99
N ILE A 919 -25.80 -20.30 11.29
CA ILE A 919 -24.89 -20.70 12.37
C ILE A 919 -24.72 -22.23 12.42
N ASN A 920 -25.74 -23.00 12.03
CA ASN A 920 -25.73 -24.46 12.16
C ASN A 920 -24.87 -25.20 11.12
N ASN A 921 -24.62 -24.60 9.96
CA ASN A 921 -24.11 -25.36 8.79
C ASN A 921 -22.68 -24.98 8.42
N ASP A 922 -22.46 -23.69 8.15
CA ASP A 922 -21.33 -23.26 7.31
C ASP A 922 -20.37 -22.28 8.02
N LEU A 923 -20.73 -21.76 9.20
CA LEU A 923 -19.91 -20.77 9.92
C LEU A 923 -18.49 -21.28 10.19
N GLY A 924 -18.34 -22.51 10.69
CA GLY A 924 -17.02 -23.10 10.97
C GLY A 924 -16.14 -23.36 9.73
N LYS A 925 -16.63 -23.13 8.50
CA LYS A 925 -15.84 -23.24 7.26
C LYS A 925 -15.18 -21.91 6.86
N LEU A 926 -15.58 -20.80 7.47
CA LEU A 926 -15.07 -19.45 7.18
C LEU A 926 -13.74 -19.20 7.92
N THR A 927 -12.70 -19.97 7.60
CA THR A 927 -11.42 -19.96 8.34
C THR A 927 -10.64 -18.65 8.23
N ASN A 928 -10.98 -17.79 7.27
CA ASN A 928 -10.41 -16.45 7.09
C ASN A 928 -11.09 -15.36 7.95
N LEU A 929 -12.17 -15.71 8.68
CA LEU A 929 -12.96 -14.77 9.46
C LEU A 929 -12.16 -14.22 10.66
N ARG A 930 -12.15 -12.89 10.79
CA ARG A 930 -11.47 -12.13 11.83
C ARG A 930 -12.44 -11.38 12.74
N ASP A 931 -13.57 -10.94 12.20
CA ASP A 931 -14.59 -10.21 12.95
C ASP A 931 -15.94 -10.91 12.78
N LEU A 932 -16.48 -11.42 13.89
CA LEU A 932 -17.78 -12.05 13.95
C LEU A 932 -18.69 -11.26 14.90
N THR A 933 -19.76 -10.70 14.36
CA THR A 933 -20.81 -10.05 15.16
C THR A 933 -22.14 -10.75 14.91
N ILE A 934 -22.74 -11.29 15.96
CA ILE A 934 -24.06 -11.93 15.91
C ILE A 934 -25.01 -11.12 16.78
N ARG A 935 -26.13 -10.70 16.19
CA ARG A 935 -27.18 -9.94 16.90
C ARG A 935 -28.44 -10.76 17.10
N GLY A 936 -29.02 -10.71 18.30
CA GLY A 936 -30.29 -11.35 18.64
C GLY A 936 -30.12 -12.69 19.35
N ASP A 937 -31.22 -13.40 19.54
CA ASP A 937 -31.23 -14.63 20.34
C ASP A 937 -30.48 -15.79 19.67
N ILE A 938 -29.45 -16.27 20.36
CA ILE A 938 -28.60 -17.38 19.94
C ILE A 938 -28.90 -18.69 20.68
N SER A 939 -29.89 -18.71 21.58
CA SER A 939 -30.20 -19.87 22.44
C SER A 939 -30.39 -21.17 21.64
N SER A 940 -31.08 -21.08 20.49
CA SER A 940 -31.29 -22.23 19.59
C SER A 940 -30.03 -22.72 18.85
N TYR A 941 -28.92 -21.98 18.93
CA TYR A 941 -27.69 -22.23 18.16
C TYR A 941 -26.47 -22.43 19.04
N HIS A 942 -26.61 -22.48 20.37
CA HIS A 942 -25.49 -22.55 21.32
C HIS A 942 -24.46 -23.64 20.97
N LYS A 943 -24.92 -24.88 20.72
CA LYS A 943 -24.03 -26.01 20.38
C LYS A 943 -23.28 -25.77 19.07
N ALA A 944 -23.99 -25.43 18.00
CA ALA A 944 -23.39 -25.24 16.69
C ALA A 944 -22.46 -24.01 16.63
N LEU A 945 -22.80 -22.95 17.34
CA LEU A 945 -21.95 -21.77 17.48
C LEU A 945 -20.64 -22.14 18.18
N SER A 946 -20.71 -22.89 19.28
CA SER A 946 -19.53 -23.32 20.04
C SER A 946 -18.61 -24.23 19.21
N GLU A 947 -19.18 -25.17 18.46
CA GLU A 947 -18.43 -26.04 17.53
C GLU A 947 -17.83 -25.27 16.35
N SER A 948 -18.52 -24.24 15.85
CA SER A 948 -18.05 -23.41 14.74
C SER A 948 -16.92 -22.47 15.18
N VAL A 949 -17.09 -21.76 16.29
CA VAL A 949 -16.09 -20.84 16.86
C VAL A 949 -14.79 -21.57 17.17
N LYS A 950 -14.85 -22.83 17.62
CA LYS A 950 -13.66 -23.68 17.82
C LYS A 950 -12.78 -23.79 16.57
N LYS A 951 -13.36 -23.72 15.36
CA LYS A 951 -12.63 -23.81 14.08
C LYS A 951 -12.10 -22.46 13.58
N LEU A 952 -12.58 -21.35 14.13
CA LEU A 952 -12.25 -19.99 13.70
C LEU A 952 -10.99 -19.45 14.42
N CYS A 953 -9.84 -20.08 14.19
CA CYS A 953 -8.61 -19.76 14.93
C CYS A 953 -8.05 -18.35 14.66
N ASN A 954 -8.39 -17.73 13.52
CA ASN A 954 -7.95 -16.39 13.12
C ASN A 954 -8.85 -15.26 13.65
N LEU A 955 -9.86 -15.59 14.46
CA LEU A 955 -10.81 -14.62 14.97
C LEU A 955 -10.12 -13.62 15.91
N GLN A 956 -10.37 -12.34 15.67
CA GLN A 956 -9.80 -11.19 16.36
C GLN A 956 -10.83 -10.43 17.20
N VAL A 957 -12.08 -10.38 16.71
CA VAL A 957 -13.21 -9.71 17.35
C VAL A 957 -14.41 -10.66 17.38
N LEU A 958 -15.03 -10.80 18.56
CA LEU A 958 -16.29 -11.52 18.73
C LEU A 958 -17.31 -10.66 19.49
N ASN A 959 -18.41 -10.34 18.84
CA ASN A 959 -19.52 -9.61 19.45
C ASN A 959 -20.79 -10.45 19.41
N LEU A 960 -21.34 -10.79 20.57
CA LEU A 960 -22.66 -11.39 20.72
C LEU A 960 -23.57 -10.33 21.34
N LEU A 961 -24.42 -9.72 20.53
CA LEU A 961 -25.21 -8.55 20.89
C LEU A 961 -26.69 -8.92 21.00
N GLN A 962 -27.41 -8.35 21.97
CA GLN A 962 -28.84 -8.62 22.18
C GLN A 962 -29.17 -10.12 22.36
N GLY A 963 -28.24 -10.88 22.95
CA GLY A 963 -28.48 -12.27 23.31
C GLY A 963 -29.29 -12.35 24.60
N HIS A 964 -30.27 -13.26 24.68
CA HIS A 964 -30.93 -13.55 25.95
C HIS A 964 -30.02 -14.40 26.85
N SER A 965 -29.26 -15.32 26.25
CA SER A 965 -28.30 -16.20 26.94
C SER A 965 -27.06 -16.44 26.10
N ILE A 966 -25.89 -16.48 26.75
CA ILE A 966 -24.60 -16.79 26.13
C ILE A 966 -24.30 -18.28 26.33
N PRO A 967 -23.71 -18.98 25.33
CA PRO A 967 -23.36 -20.39 25.48
C PRO A 967 -22.40 -20.63 26.66
N PRO A 968 -22.69 -21.58 27.56
CA PRO A 968 -21.88 -21.84 28.76
C PRO A 968 -20.51 -22.47 28.45
N PHE A 969 -20.34 -23.06 27.25
CA PHE A 969 -19.10 -23.70 26.84
C PHE A 969 -18.59 -23.11 25.52
N MET A 970 -17.60 -22.22 25.59
CA MET A 970 -16.86 -21.74 24.42
C MET A 970 -15.36 -22.05 24.58
N PRO A 971 -14.72 -22.74 23.62
CA PRO A 971 -13.33 -23.15 23.74
C PRO A 971 -12.38 -22.05 23.24
N PHE A 972 -12.27 -20.93 23.95
CA PHE A 972 -11.42 -19.81 23.53
C PHE A 972 -9.93 -19.98 23.85
N ALA A 973 -9.55 -21.05 24.56
CA ALA A 973 -8.17 -21.26 25.01
C ALA A 973 -7.14 -21.26 23.86
N HIS A 974 -7.54 -21.61 22.63
CA HIS A 974 -6.67 -21.66 21.46
C HIS A 974 -6.76 -20.43 20.54
N HIS A 975 -7.62 -19.45 20.86
CA HIS A 975 -7.82 -18.24 20.05
C HIS A 975 -6.80 -17.15 20.39
N LEU A 976 -5.57 -17.35 19.93
CA LEU A 976 -4.45 -16.44 20.22
C LEU A 976 -4.62 -15.04 19.59
N CYS A 977 -5.43 -14.92 18.54
CA CYS A 977 -5.67 -13.65 17.84
C CYS A 977 -6.82 -12.83 18.44
N LEU A 978 -7.65 -13.43 19.30
CA LEU A 978 -8.89 -12.83 19.80
C LEU A 978 -8.58 -11.83 20.92
N TYR A 979 -8.59 -10.54 20.57
CA TYR A 979 -8.24 -9.46 21.47
C TYR A 979 -9.45 -8.65 21.96
N ARG A 980 -10.61 -8.74 21.29
CA ARG A 980 -11.83 -8.01 21.69
C ARG A 980 -13.04 -8.93 21.76
N MET A 981 -13.77 -8.84 22.87
CA MET A 981 -15.04 -9.53 23.06
C MET A 981 -16.12 -8.61 23.63
N VAL A 982 -17.31 -8.67 23.03
CA VAL A 982 -18.52 -8.04 23.57
C VAL A 982 -19.57 -9.13 23.76
N LEU A 983 -20.06 -9.31 24.99
CA LEU A 983 -21.07 -10.32 25.32
C LEU A 983 -22.27 -9.64 25.98
N ASP A 984 -23.42 -9.68 25.30
CA ASP A 984 -24.71 -9.18 25.78
C ASP A 984 -25.68 -10.33 25.97
N GLY A 985 -25.98 -10.63 27.23
CA GLY A 985 -26.87 -11.71 27.64
C GLY A 985 -26.37 -12.46 28.87
N ARG A 986 -27.26 -13.26 29.48
CA ARG A 986 -26.97 -14.00 30.73
C ARG A 986 -25.86 -15.04 30.53
N ILE A 987 -24.91 -15.07 31.45
CA ILE A 987 -23.80 -16.04 31.48
C ILE A 987 -23.97 -16.89 32.76
N GLU A 988 -24.34 -18.17 32.64
CA GLU A 988 -24.48 -19.06 33.79
C GLU A 988 -23.11 -19.45 34.39
N LYS A 989 -22.14 -19.70 33.52
CA LYS A 989 -20.75 -19.99 33.88
C LYS A 989 -19.84 -19.26 32.90
N LEU A 990 -18.89 -18.49 33.43
CA LEU A 990 -17.94 -17.78 32.57
C LEU A 990 -17.13 -18.79 31.75
N PRO A 991 -17.08 -18.67 30.41
CA PRO A 991 -16.21 -19.51 29.60
C PRO A 991 -14.74 -19.18 29.89
N VAL A 992 -13.84 -20.13 29.58
CA VAL A 992 -12.40 -19.84 29.60
C VAL A 992 -12.14 -18.76 28.57
N LEU A 993 -11.65 -17.60 29.02
CA LEU A 993 -11.39 -16.45 28.17
C LEU A 993 -10.07 -16.59 27.38
N PRO A 994 -9.93 -15.93 26.22
CA PRO A 994 -8.69 -15.97 25.44
C PRO A 994 -7.51 -15.35 26.19
N PRO A 995 -6.28 -15.85 26.01
CA PRO A 995 -5.11 -15.35 26.73
C PRO A 995 -4.69 -13.92 26.34
N ASN A 996 -4.93 -13.52 25.08
CA ASN A 996 -4.55 -12.21 24.53
C ASN A 996 -5.72 -11.21 24.52
N LEU A 997 -6.75 -11.44 25.35
CA LEU A 997 -7.91 -10.58 25.43
C LEU A 997 -7.51 -9.21 26.00
N ALA A 998 -7.63 -8.16 25.18
CA ALA A 998 -7.29 -6.78 25.53
C ALA A 998 -8.52 -5.94 25.92
N LYS A 999 -9.69 -6.23 25.32
CA LYS A 999 -10.95 -5.55 25.64
C LYS A 999 -12.08 -6.53 25.87
N LEU A 1000 -12.72 -6.41 27.02
CA LEU A 1000 -13.90 -7.18 27.40
C LEU A 1000 -15.03 -6.23 27.77
N THR A 1001 -16.16 -6.38 27.08
CA THR A 1001 -17.39 -5.66 27.40
C THR A 1001 -18.51 -6.66 27.69
N LEU A 1002 -19.15 -6.49 28.84
CA LEU A 1002 -20.20 -7.37 29.33
C LEU A 1002 -21.48 -6.57 29.57
N PHE A 1003 -22.59 -7.05 29.01
CA PHE A 1003 -23.92 -6.50 29.21
C PHE A 1003 -24.86 -7.60 29.73
N LYS A 1004 -25.66 -7.28 30.74
CA LYS A 1004 -26.75 -8.17 31.23
C LYS A 1004 -26.31 -9.59 31.57
N SER A 1005 -25.02 -9.76 31.87
CA SER A 1005 -24.38 -11.05 32.12
C SER A 1005 -24.74 -11.69 33.45
N LYS A 1006 -25.17 -10.91 34.44
CA LYS A 1006 -25.54 -11.36 35.80
C LYS A 1006 -24.45 -12.19 36.50
N LEU A 1007 -23.19 -11.78 36.31
CA LEU A 1007 -22.04 -12.45 36.93
C LEU A 1007 -22.01 -12.22 38.43
N GLN A 1008 -21.54 -13.21 39.18
CA GLN A 1008 -21.38 -13.15 40.63
C GLN A 1008 -19.95 -12.73 41.02
N GLN A 1009 -19.72 -12.47 42.30
CA GLN A 1009 -18.46 -11.93 42.82
C GLN A 1009 -17.22 -12.78 42.51
N ASP A 1010 -17.37 -14.11 42.44
CA ASP A 1010 -16.29 -15.05 42.15
C ASP A 1010 -15.63 -14.82 40.78
N VAL A 1011 -16.35 -14.22 39.83
CA VAL A 1011 -15.87 -14.00 38.47
C VAL A 1011 -14.75 -12.95 38.39
N ILE A 1012 -14.74 -11.96 39.28
CA ILE A 1012 -13.68 -10.93 39.31
C ILE A 1012 -12.31 -11.57 39.54
N SER A 1013 -12.24 -12.60 40.39
CA SER A 1013 -11.01 -13.37 40.65
C SER A 1013 -10.43 -14.10 39.43
N THR A 1014 -11.25 -14.26 38.38
CA THR A 1014 -10.84 -14.81 37.08
C THR A 1014 -10.43 -13.69 36.12
N LEU A 1015 -11.21 -12.60 36.06
CA LEU A 1015 -10.93 -11.46 35.19
C LEU A 1015 -9.63 -10.74 35.57
N GLU A 1016 -9.36 -10.60 36.86
CA GLU A 1016 -8.16 -9.92 37.37
C GLU A 1016 -6.84 -10.63 37.01
N LYS A 1017 -6.92 -11.92 36.63
CA LYS A 1017 -5.75 -12.73 36.24
C LYS A 1017 -5.41 -12.63 34.74
N LEU A 1018 -6.21 -11.91 33.95
CA LEU A 1018 -5.97 -11.76 32.52
C LEU A 1018 -4.75 -10.85 32.27
N PRO A 1019 -3.67 -11.36 31.64
CA PRO A 1019 -2.38 -10.66 31.60
C PRO A 1019 -2.35 -9.47 30.63
N HIS A 1020 -3.27 -9.43 29.67
CA HIS A 1020 -3.29 -8.46 28.58
C HIS A 1020 -4.56 -7.59 28.58
N LEU A 1021 -5.45 -7.73 29.56
CA LEU A 1021 -6.68 -6.95 29.64
C LEU A 1021 -6.37 -5.49 29.94
N LYS A 1022 -6.77 -4.61 29.03
CA LYS A 1022 -6.58 -3.15 29.08
C LYS A 1022 -7.88 -2.39 29.30
N TYR A 1023 -8.98 -2.88 28.75
CA TYR A 1023 -10.28 -2.23 28.80
C TYR A 1023 -11.32 -3.21 29.33
N LEU A 1024 -11.94 -2.87 30.46
CA LEU A 1024 -13.03 -3.64 31.04
C LEU A 1024 -14.27 -2.77 31.18
N THR A 1025 -15.37 -3.21 30.57
CA THR A 1025 -16.64 -2.50 30.59
C THR A 1025 -17.73 -3.43 31.13
N LEU A 1026 -18.35 -3.05 32.25
CA LEU A 1026 -19.44 -3.79 32.90
C LEU A 1026 -20.72 -2.93 32.91
N TRP A 1027 -21.63 -3.19 31.97
CA TRP A 1027 -22.86 -2.39 31.80
C TRP A 1027 -24.13 -3.19 32.10
N TRP A 1028 -25.17 -2.51 32.59
CA TRP A 1028 -26.55 -2.99 32.72
C TRP A 1028 -26.68 -4.38 33.35
N ASN A 1029 -26.60 -4.50 34.68
CA ASN A 1029 -26.71 -5.77 35.40
C ASN A 1029 -25.75 -6.87 34.88
N SER A 1030 -24.57 -6.49 34.39
CA SER A 1030 -23.53 -7.44 34.01
C SER A 1030 -22.86 -8.09 35.21
N TYR A 1031 -22.81 -7.36 36.34
CA TYR A 1031 -22.35 -7.82 37.63
C TYR A 1031 -23.51 -7.69 38.64
N ASP A 1032 -23.89 -8.81 39.27
CA ASP A 1032 -25.07 -8.93 40.13
C ASP A 1032 -24.65 -9.28 41.56
N SER A 1033 -23.68 -8.54 42.08
CA SER A 1033 -23.15 -8.69 43.43
C SER A 1033 -22.95 -7.32 44.07
N LYS A 1034 -23.27 -7.24 45.36
CA LYS A 1034 -23.18 -6.00 46.15
C LYS A 1034 -21.75 -5.58 46.46
N LYS A 1035 -20.81 -6.53 46.43
CA LYS A 1035 -19.40 -6.30 46.75
C LYS A 1035 -18.52 -6.64 45.56
N MET A 1036 -17.53 -5.82 45.27
CA MET A 1036 -16.48 -6.09 44.28
C MET A 1036 -15.13 -6.02 44.97
N PHE A 1037 -14.32 -7.06 44.81
CA PHE A 1037 -13.01 -7.19 45.44
C PHE A 1037 -11.94 -7.34 44.35
N CYS A 1038 -10.94 -6.46 44.38
CA CYS A 1038 -9.78 -6.51 43.49
C CYS A 1038 -8.53 -6.80 44.32
N SER A 1039 -7.88 -7.93 44.07
CA SER A 1039 -6.74 -8.39 44.87
C SER A 1039 -5.43 -7.67 44.51
N SER A 1040 -4.48 -7.66 45.44
CA SER A 1040 -3.13 -7.13 45.22
C SER A 1040 -2.47 -7.81 44.01
N GLY A 1041 -1.99 -7.01 43.05
CA GLY A 1041 -1.44 -7.50 41.78
C GLY A 1041 -2.47 -7.97 40.75
N GLY A 1042 -3.77 -7.91 41.08
CA GLY A 1042 -4.86 -8.13 40.14
C GLY A 1042 -4.93 -7.01 39.10
N PHE A 1043 -5.38 -7.36 37.89
CA PHE A 1043 -5.50 -6.46 36.73
C PHE A 1043 -4.19 -5.73 36.37
N PRO A 1044 -3.13 -6.48 36.00
CA PRO A 1044 -1.78 -5.92 35.86
C PRO A 1044 -1.62 -4.87 34.75
N ARG A 1045 -2.50 -4.85 33.74
CA ARG A 1045 -2.44 -3.96 32.57
C ARG A 1045 -3.73 -3.19 32.30
N LEU A 1046 -4.68 -3.19 33.23
CA LEU A 1046 -5.96 -2.50 33.03
C LEU A 1046 -5.71 -0.99 32.97
N GLU A 1047 -6.06 -0.36 31.85
CA GLU A 1047 -5.91 1.07 31.58
C GLU A 1047 -7.23 1.82 31.80
N GLU A 1048 -8.38 1.23 31.42
CA GLU A 1048 -9.70 1.84 31.55
C GLU A 1048 -10.73 0.86 32.13
N LEU A 1049 -11.54 1.36 33.08
CA LEU A 1049 -12.60 0.60 33.73
C LEU A 1049 -13.93 1.38 33.72
N ASP A 1050 -14.94 0.82 33.03
CA ASP A 1050 -16.26 1.44 32.92
C ASP A 1050 -17.30 0.59 33.66
N LEU A 1051 -17.93 1.16 34.68
CA LEU A 1051 -18.99 0.54 35.46
C LEU A 1051 -20.29 1.34 35.29
N HIS A 1052 -21.31 0.70 34.70
CA HIS A 1052 -22.58 1.36 34.44
C HIS A 1052 -23.77 0.52 34.92
N ASP A 1053 -24.64 1.11 35.75
CA ASP A 1053 -25.90 0.51 36.19
C ASP A 1053 -25.71 -0.88 36.83
N LEU A 1054 -24.91 -0.89 37.91
CA LEU A 1054 -24.60 -2.06 38.72
C LEU A 1054 -25.15 -1.90 40.15
N PRO A 1055 -25.58 -2.99 40.82
CA PRO A 1055 -26.10 -2.97 42.19
C PRO A 1055 -24.98 -2.87 43.26
N LEU A 1056 -23.79 -2.42 42.88
CA LEU A 1056 -22.59 -2.40 43.71
C LEU A 1056 -22.77 -1.43 44.90
N GLU A 1057 -22.60 -1.94 46.12
CA GLU A 1057 -22.68 -1.20 47.40
C GLU A 1057 -21.28 -0.91 47.96
N GLU A 1058 -20.38 -1.90 47.89
CA GLU A 1058 -19.01 -1.82 48.40
C GLU A 1058 -18.00 -2.20 47.31
N TRP A 1059 -17.00 -1.35 47.10
CA TRP A 1059 -15.86 -1.64 46.25
C TRP A 1059 -14.59 -1.65 47.09
N ILE A 1060 -13.89 -2.79 47.10
CA ILE A 1060 -12.67 -3.01 47.88
C ILE A 1060 -11.53 -3.25 46.90
N VAL A 1061 -10.49 -2.42 46.98
CA VAL A 1061 -9.29 -2.51 46.15
C VAL A 1061 -8.08 -2.60 47.08
N GLU A 1062 -7.34 -3.71 46.98
CA GLU A 1062 -6.11 -3.89 47.75
C GLU A 1062 -4.96 -3.06 47.17
N GLU A 1063 -3.99 -2.73 48.02
CA GLU A 1063 -2.78 -2.03 47.61
C GLU A 1063 -2.04 -2.81 46.52
N GLY A 1064 -1.67 -2.13 45.43
CA GLY A 1064 -1.00 -2.73 44.28
C GLY A 1064 -1.93 -3.38 43.24
N ALA A 1065 -3.26 -3.34 43.42
CA ALA A 1065 -4.22 -3.71 42.38
C ALA A 1065 -4.31 -2.64 41.28
N MET A 1066 -4.57 -3.05 40.03
CA MET A 1066 -4.76 -2.17 38.86
C MET A 1066 -3.66 -1.10 38.68
N PRO A 1067 -2.36 -1.47 38.65
CA PRO A 1067 -1.25 -0.51 38.66
C PRO A 1067 -1.15 0.38 37.41
N SER A 1068 -1.84 0.02 36.31
CA SER A 1068 -1.80 0.75 35.03
C SER A 1068 -3.04 1.60 34.76
N LEU A 1069 -3.94 1.73 35.74
CA LEU A 1069 -5.25 2.35 35.55
C LEU A 1069 -5.12 3.86 35.31
N LYS A 1070 -5.68 4.32 34.18
CA LYS A 1070 -5.65 5.72 33.73
C LYS A 1070 -7.01 6.40 33.95
N SER A 1071 -8.10 5.69 33.68
CA SER A 1071 -9.46 6.23 33.80
C SER A 1071 -10.44 5.23 34.40
N VAL A 1072 -11.42 5.76 35.12
CA VAL A 1072 -12.56 5.00 35.66
C VAL A 1072 -13.82 5.80 35.38
N GLU A 1073 -14.75 5.22 34.62
CA GLU A 1073 -16.05 5.83 34.36
C GLU A 1073 -17.14 5.12 35.19
N LEU A 1074 -17.83 5.89 36.04
CA LEU A 1074 -18.91 5.38 36.87
C LEU A 1074 -20.21 6.08 36.49
N MET A 1075 -21.15 5.34 35.92
CA MET A 1075 -22.43 5.89 35.48
C MET A 1075 -23.60 5.14 36.13
N LYS A 1076 -24.56 5.89 36.70
CA LYS A 1076 -25.77 5.32 37.33
C LYS A 1076 -25.43 4.21 38.34
N MET A 1077 -24.66 4.53 39.37
CA MET A 1077 -24.27 3.61 40.45
C MET A 1077 -25.08 3.92 41.73
N PRO A 1078 -26.38 3.55 41.80
CA PRO A 1078 -27.30 4.10 42.80
C PRO A 1078 -26.96 3.72 44.26
N ASN A 1079 -26.21 2.64 44.46
CA ASN A 1079 -25.97 2.05 45.78
C ASN A 1079 -24.53 2.24 46.28
N LEU A 1080 -23.62 2.74 45.43
CA LEU A 1080 -22.20 2.84 45.76
C LEU A 1080 -21.97 4.06 46.65
N LYS A 1081 -21.71 3.83 47.95
CA LYS A 1081 -21.63 4.92 48.95
C LYS A 1081 -20.26 5.58 49.03
N THR A 1082 -19.20 4.82 48.80
CA THR A 1082 -17.82 5.28 48.98
C THR A 1082 -16.92 4.68 47.91
N LEU A 1083 -16.06 5.51 47.33
CA LEU A 1083 -14.99 5.06 46.43
C LEU A 1083 -13.74 4.67 47.22
N PRO A 1084 -13.02 3.61 46.80
CA PRO A 1084 -11.69 3.28 47.34
C PRO A 1084 -10.74 4.47 47.20
N GLU A 1085 -9.87 4.68 48.18
CA GLU A 1085 -8.95 5.84 48.20
C GLU A 1085 -8.03 5.88 46.97
N GLN A 1086 -7.57 4.72 46.51
CA GLN A 1086 -6.75 4.57 45.29
C GLN A 1086 -7.48 5.03 44.02
N ILE A 1087 -8.81 4.91 43.99
CA ILE A 1087 -9.65 5.32 42.86
C ILE A 1087 -10.08 6.78 42.98
N ARG A 1088 -10.26 7.30 44.21
CA ARG A 1088 -10.63 8.70 44.46
C ARG A 1088 -9.66 9.72 43.84
N VAL A 1089 -8.38 9.36 43.75
CA VAL A 1089 -7.34 10.22 43.14
C VAL A 1089 -7.54 10.34 41.62
N LEU A 1090 -8.05 9.29 40.98
CA LEU A 1090 -8.31 9.22 39.53
C LEU A 1090 -9.72 9.71 39.17
N SER A 1091 -10.71 9.54 40.05
CA SER A 1091 -12.11 9.95 39.84
C SER A 1091 -12.36 11.45 39.99
N LYS A 1092 -11.37 12.30 39.69
CA LYS A 1092 -11.40 13.74 39.98
C LYS A 1092 -12.40 14.57 39.14
N TRP A 1093 -13.18 13.93 38.28
CA TRP A 1093 -14.27 14.57 37.54
C TRP A 1093 -15.43 13.58 37.40
N ILE A 1094 -16.37 13.64 38.34
CA ILE A 1094 -17.77 13.25 38.16
C ILE A 1094 -18.62 14.39 38.72
#